data_AF-A0A8H2X4K7-F1
#
_entry.id   AF-A0A8H2X4K7-F1
#
_cell.length_a   1.000
_cell.length_b   1.000
_cell.length_c   1.000
_cell.angle_alpha   90.00
_cell.angle_beta   90.00
_cell.angle_gamma   90.00
#
_symmetry.space_group_name_H-M   'P 1'
#
loop_
_entity.id
_entity.type
_entity.pdbx_description
1 polymer ?
#
loop_
_entity_poly.entity_id
_entity_poly.type
_entity_poly.pdbx_seq_one_letter_code
_entity_poly.pdbx_strand_id
1 'polypeptide(L)'
;MATPFQAQAYSAFLTILGKKLSSNQSISHEQVLGGVAYYLTTLPHPYVRSFVTLTVSSAALWGRTPRSNSFEEAHRSAFGIRQAVRQAVVTKYKALQDDPNLSSILPPLGRKRISLALTEWLDLLVSGSQPRAGSRDFALPRLAFLSGLVLGLKELEKQDATVPQHNVSRSCAELVVSVAECLDVYAPSESDPIPTWDSNVALRIRETEAHLDIVVELCAAVLHLAHNEQLAALDLSKLTCVCVGSVLHLFQNGFYFKLLESELVKQDSGRLGFKSAARFPDYIKASHNSSIYIHLGSIARLVGHLCVCMAQSDFWRPRIYPILTGVVDAFGQASLNLEMSWSRCLLSRIKEDAELVPEIQSTTTHIWHMLKSILFTTVLASQSVLDTIIYYSAVTSQEGKLLSRGILMAFCRLSFVSTKFGALTAEGGGFSEMKRAFFGALDVLAFNSDDKDTAGDQSCIKLVVDLSTELSNLGRFLDPAHSIWQGRVVYFLVCTEHVISQLSEQVMIDVVLPIVQRHLSDIQNREVYEAAHSVMLAIFAAQENQHPLTPEHVKLRRTHLLVPAYIDILLRNSEQDQLSTDQLCLAFQALVRCASAYEPDLEKQDQILRLQLSLVSAISAVSTSKLLPVLGVVYDQIIANSGSQGTLAEAAYREIVERLGDREKDIALRWWMNVKSNVGAL
;
A
#
# COMPACT_ATOMS: atom_id res chain seq x y z
N MET A 1 -55.66 -4.96 -10.93
CA MET A 1 -56.32 -3.86 -10.21
C MET A 1 -55.96 -3.98 -8.75
N ALA A 2 -55.46 -2.90 -8.12
CA ALA A 2 -55.13 -2.94 -6.68
C ALA A 2 -56.41 -3.15 -5.86
N THR A 3 -56.34 -3.96 -4.80
CA THR A 3 -57.49 -4.09 -3.88
C THR A 3 -57.74 -2.76 -3.16
N PRO A 4 -58.97 -2.46 -2.73
CA PRO A 4 -59.27 -1.25 -1.97
C PRO A 4 -58.34 -1.06 -0.75
N PHE A 5 -57.97 -2.17 -0.11
CA PHE A 5 -57.01 -2.20 0.99
C PHE A 5 -55.60 -1.76 0.57
N GLN A 6 -55.10 -2.21 -0.59
CA GLN A 6 -53.79 -1.78 -1.11
C GLN A 6 -53.76 -0.29 -1.44
N ALA A 7 -54.85 0.25 -1.99
CA ALA A 7 -54.97 1.68 -2.27
C ALA A 7 -54.97 2.51 -0.97
N GLN A 8 -55.67 2.05 0.06
CA GLN A 8 -55.69 2.68 1.39
C GLN A 8 -54.32 2.60 2.07
N ALA A 9 -53.68 1.44 2.06
CA ALA A 9 -52.34 1.25 2.62
C ALA A 9 -51.29 2.13 1.91
N TYR A 10 -51.36 2.21 0.58
CA TYR A 10 -50.49 3.08 -0.21
C TYR A 10 -50.72 4.56 0.13
N SER A 11 -51.97 5.02 0.18
CA SER A 11 -52.30 6.40 0.56
C SER A 11 -51.82 6.75 1.99
N ALA A 12 -51.98 5.82 2.93
CA ALA A 12 -51.45 5.96 4.29
C ALA A 12 -49.92 6.06 4.28
N PHE A 13 -49.24 5.22 3.51
CA PHE A 13 -47.79 5.24 3.37
C PHE A 13 -47.27 6.54 2.73
N LEU A 14 -47.93 7.05 1.69
CA LEU A 14 -47.60 8.36 1.10
C LEU A 14 -47.74 9.49 2.13
N THR A 15 -48.77 9.42 2.99
CA THR A 15 -48.98 10.39 4.06
C THR A 15 -47.85 10.36 5.08
N ILE A 16 -47.32 9.16 5.38
CA ILE A 16 -46.16 8.98 6.26
C ILE A 16 -44.91 9.57 5.63
N LEU A 17 -44.61 9.25 4.36
CA LEU A 17 -43.45 9.82 3.66
C LEU A 17 -43.49 11.35 3.54
N GLY A 18 -44.69 11.93 3.37
CA GLY A 18 -44.87 13.37 3.25
C GLY A 18 -44.80 14.14 4.58
N LYS A 19 -44.87 13.48 5.74
CA LYS A 19 -44.85 14.12 7.06
C LYS A 19 -43.53 13.84 7.78
N LYS A 20 -43.05 14.81 8.56
CA LYS A 20 -41.92 14.54 9.47
C LYS A 20 -42.35 13.48 10.50
N LEU A 21 -41.56 12.42 10.66
CA LEU A 21 -41.75 11.44 11.72
C LEU A 21 -41.67 12.18 13.07
N SER A 22 -42.78 12.24 13.80
CA SER A 22 -42.78 12.66 15.20
C SER A 22 -42.47 11.46 16.08
N SER A 23 -41.89 11.70 17.26
CA SER A 23 -41.54 10.67 18.26
C SER A 23 -42.71 9.77 18.69
N ASN A 24 -43.94 10.12 18.32
CA ASN A 24 -45.17 9.41 18.71
C ASN A 24 -45.78 8.57 17.55
N GLN A 25 -45.08 8.40 16.43
CA GLN A 25 -45.57 7.56 15.33
C GLN A 25 -45.25 6.08 15.59
N SER A 26 -46.18 5.19 15.24
CA SER A 26 -46.08 3.74 15.48
C SER A 26 -45.15 2.99 14.52
N ILE A 27 -44.56 3.68 13.53
CA ILE A 27 -43.79 3.06 12.44
C ILE A 27 -42.32 3.40 12.58
N SER A 28 -41.46 2.38 12.63
CA SER A 28 -40.02 2.54 12.72
C SER A 28 -39.41 2.99 11.39
N HIS A 29 -38.25 3.64 11.44
CA HIS A 29 -37.54 4.06 10.23
C HIS A 29 -37.24 2.88 9.29
N GLU A 30 -36.89 1.71 9.84
CA GLU A 30 -36.66 0.48 9.08
C GLU A 30 -37.92 -0.02 8.36
N GLN A 31 -39.09 0.10 9.00
CA GLN A 31 -40.38 -0.23 8.36
C GLN A 31 -40.68 0.72 7.19
N VAL A 32 -40.32 2.00 7.31
CA VAL A 32 -40.45 2.95 6.19
C VAL A 32 -39.54 2.53 5.02
N LEU A 33 -38.28 2.16 5.29
CA LEU A 33 -37.35 1.69 4.26
C LEU A 33 -37.80 0.38 3.60
N GLY A 34 -38.31 -0.57 4.39
CA GLY A 34 -38.93 -1.80 3.88
C GLY A 34 -40.15 -1.52 3.00
N GLY A 35 -40.97 -0.53 3.41
CA GLY A 35 -42.08 -0.02 2.60
C GLY A 35 -41.61 0.57 1.27
N VAL A 36 -40.53 1.36 1.27
CA VAL A 36 -39.93 1.89 0.03
C VAL A 36 -39.55 0.77 -0.93
N ALA A 37 -38.83 -0.26 -0.45
CA ALA A 37 -38.47 -1.41 -1.29
C ALA A 37 -39.70 -2.11 -1.87
N TYR A 38 -40.70 -2.39 -1.02
CA TYR A 38 -41.95 -3.05 -1.42
C TYR A 38 -42.72 -2.26 -2.49
N TYR A 39 -42.93 -0.96 -2.26
CA TYR A 39 -43.71 -0.13 -3.18
C TYR A 39 -42.97 0.13 -4.50
N LEU A 40 -41.64 0.27 -4.50
CA LEU A 40 -40.87 0.36 -5.76
C LEU A 40 -41.07 -0.87 -6.65
N THR A 41 -41.16 -2.06 -6.05
CA THR A 41 -41.39 -3.31 -6.78
C THR A 41 -42.84 -3.46 -7.26
N THR A 42 -43.82 -3.14 -6.40
CA THR A 42 -45.23 -3.50 -6.61
C THR A 42 -46.08 -2.42 -7.29
N LEU A 43 -45.63 -1.16 -7.29
CA LEU A 43 -46.44 -0.07 -7.84
C LEU A 43 -46.63 -0.19 -9.36
N PRO A 44 -47.85 0.13 -9.87
CA PRO A 44 -48.07 0.28 -11.30
C PRO A 44 -47.24 1.43 -11.89
N HIS A 45 -46.78 1.27 -13.14
CA HIS A 45 -45.90 2.22 -13.84
C HIS A 45 -46.28 3.71 -13.68
N PRO A 46 -47.56 4.13 -13.81
CA PRO A 46 -47.92 5.55 -13.69
C PRO A 46 -47.59 6.21 -12.34
N TYR A 47 -47.47 5.41 -11.27
CA TYR A 47 -47.25 5.92 -9.92
C TYR A 47 -45.78 5.89 -9.50
N VAL A 48 -44.94 5.10 -10.18
CA VAL A 48 -43.53 4.87 -9.82
C VAL A 48 -42.76 6.19 -9.79
N ARG A 49 -42.88 7.02 -10.83
CA ARG A 49 -42.15 8.29 -10.91
C ARG A 49 -42.49 9.22 -9.73
N SER A 50 -43.78 9.39 -9.45
CA SER A 50 -44.26 10.23 -8.35
C SER A 50 -43.81 9.71 -6.98
N PHE A 51 -43.83 8.39 -6.82
CA PHE A 51 -43.38 7.73 -5.61
C PHE A 51 -41.88 7.91 -5.36
N VAL A 52 -41.06 7.75 -6.41
CA VAL A 52 -39.62 7.99 -6.32
C VAL A 52 -39.35 9.43 -5.93
N THR A 53 -40.00 10.41 -6.57
CA THR A 53 -39.81 11.81 -6.19
C THR A 53 -40.16 12.03 -4.71
N LEU A 54 -41.28 11.47 -4.24
CA LEU A 54 -41.66 11.59 -2.83
C LEU A 54 -40.63 10.92 -1.91
N THR A 55 -40.02 9.82 -2.34
CA THR A 55 -39.00 9.10 -1.56
C THR A 55 -37.72 9.92 -1.40
N VAL A 56 -37.20 10.51 -2.48
CA VAL A 56 -36.00 11.37 -2.41
C VAL A 56 -36.27 12.72 -1.75
N SER A 57 -37.52 13.20 -1.72
CA SER A 57 -37.89 14.45 -1.02
C SER A 57 -38.56 14.26 0.35
N SER A 58 -38.62 13.01 0.83
CA SER A 58 -39.37 12.64 2.04
C SER A 58 -38.77 13.26 3.29
N ALA A 59 -39.58 14.05 4.01
CA ALA A 59 -39.17 14.61 5.29
C ALA A 59 -39.13 13.56 6.42
N ALA A 60 -39.83 12.42 6.24
CA ALA A 60 -39.72 11.29 7.16
C ALA A 60 -38.35 10.62 7.06
N LEU A 61 -37.81 10.51 5.86
CA LEU A 61 -36.52 9.87 5.63
C LEU A 61 -35.35 10.85 5.85
N TRP A 62 -35.50 12.08 5.38
CA TRP A 62 -34.38 13.02 5.26
C TRP A 62 -34.53 14.27 6.14
N GLY A 63 -35.54 14.33 7.01
CA GLY A 63 -35.81 15.51 7.84
C GLY A 63 -36.21 16.74 7.04
N ARG A 64 -35.94 17.95 7.55
CA ARG A 64 -36.30 19.19 6.83
C ARG A 64 -35.38 19.41 5.64
N THR A 65 -34.09 19.25 5.87
CA THR A 65 -33.06 19.11 4.84
C THR A 65 -32.07 18.04 5.32
N PRO A 66 -31.48 17.24 4.42
CA PRO A 66 -30.50 16.22 4.82
C PRO A 66 -29.36 16.81 5.66
N ARG A 67 -28.92 18.03 5.32
CA ARG A 67 -27.88 18.80 6.03
C ARG A 67 -28.24 19.20 7.45
N SER A 68 -29.53 19.44 7.71
CA SER A 68 -30.01 19.86 9.03
C SER A 68 -30.15 18.71 10.02
N ASN A 69 -30.09 17.46 9.53
CA ASN A 69 -30.20 16.30 10.38
C ASN A 69 -28.88 15.97 11.06
N SER A 70 -28.96 15.13 12.09
CA SER A 70 -27.76 14.52 12.64
C SER A 70 -27.09 13.61 11.59
N PHE A 71 -25.77 13.53 11.64
CA PHE A 71 -24.98 12.66 10.77
C PHE A 71 -25.50 11.21 10.79
N GLU A 72 -25.82 10.68 11.98
CA GLU A 72 -26.29 9.30 12.14
C GLU A 72 -27.64 9.05 11.46
N GLU A 73 -28.58 10.00 11.53
CA GLU A 73 -29.88 9.88 10.87
C GLU A 73 -29.71 9.96 9.35
N ALA A 74 -28.94 10.93 8.85
CA ALA A 74 -28.68 11.08 7.43
C ALA A 74 -27.95 9.85 6.86
N HIS A 75 -26.97 9.32 7.58
CA HIS A 75 -26.23 8.11 7.23
C HIS A 75 -27.17 6.90 7.19
N ARG A 76 -27.95 6.66 8.25
CA ARG A 76 -28.93 5.57 8.30
C ARG A 76 -29.91 5.62 7.13
N SER A 77 -30.44 6.80 6.82
CA SER A 77 -31.37 7.00 5.70
C SER A 77 -30.71 6.75 4.36
N ALA A 78 -29.50 7.26 4.13
CA ALA A 78 -28.77 7.08 2.87
C ALA A 78 -28.48 5.61 2.58
N PHE A 79 -27.96 4.88 3.56
CA PHE A 79 -27.63 3.47 3.40
C PHE A 79 -28.89 2.60 3.34
N GLY A 80 -29.91 2.94 4.12
CA GLY A 80 -31.21 2.31 4.08
C GLY A 80 -31.88 2.42 2.71
N ILE A 81 -31.89 3.61 2.12
CA ILE A 81 -32.45 3.85 0.79
C ILE A 81 -31.63 3.16 -0.29
N ARG A 82 -30.29 3.24 -0.22
CA ARG A 82 -29.42 2.50 -1.14
C ARG A 82 -29.76 1.00 -1.14
N GLN A 83 -29.90 0.39 0.04
CA GLN A 83 -30.21 -1.03 0.17
C GLN A 83 -31.64 -1.35 -0.28
N ALA A 84 -32.62 -0.52 0.07
CA ALA A 84 -34.01 -0.70 -0.33
C ALA A 84 -34.18 -0.67 -1.85
N VAL A 85 -33.55 0.30 -2.53
CA VAL A 85 -33.59 0.41 -4.01
C VAL A 85 -32.86 -0.76 -4.67
N ARG A 86 -31.67 -1.13 -4.17
CA ARG A 86 -30.93 -2.31 -4.65
C ARG A 86 -31.81 -3.57 -4.63
N GLN A 87 -32.45 -3.84 -3.49
CA GLN A 87 -33.34 -4.98 -3.34
C GLN A 87 -34.57 -4.87 -4.26
N ALA A 88 -35.13 -3.67 -4.40
CA ALA A 88 -36.29 -3.43 -5.25
C ALA A 88 -35.99 -3.73 -6.72
N VAL A 89 -34.80 -3.39 -7.23
CA VAL A 89 -34.37 -3.70 -8.62
C VAL A 89 -34.34 -5.21 -8.85
N VAL A 90 -33.66 -5.95 -7.97
CA VAL A 90 -33.55 -7.42 -8.11
C VAL A 90 -34.92 -8.08 -8.00
N THR A 91 -35.74 -7.64 -7.04
CA THR A 91 -37.09 -8.19 -6.83
C THR A 91 -38.03 -7.83 -7.97
N LYS A 92 -37.92 -6.62 -8.53
CA LYS A 92 -38.73 -6.18 -9.68
C LYS A 92 -38.41 -7.01 -10.91
N TYR A 93 -37.13 -7.28 -11.18
CA TYR A 93 -36.74 -8.12 -12.31
C TYR A 93 -37.33 -9.53 -12.19
N LYS A 94 -37.25 -10.15 -11.01
CA LYS A 94 -37.88 -11.46 -10.75
C LYS A 94 -39.40 -11.41 -10.95
N ALA A 95 -40.06 -10.38 -10.41
CA ALA A 95 -41.50 -10.20 -10.60
C ALA A 95 -41.91 -10.03 -12.07
N LEU A 96 -41.06 -9.41 -12.91
CA LEU A 96 -41.28 -9.31 -14.36
C LEU A 96 -41.04 -10.65 -15.07
N GLN A 97 -40.12 -11.49 -14.60
CA GLN A 97 -39.92 -12.84 -15.11
C GLN A 97 -41.11 -13.75 -14.80
N ASP A 98 -41.71 -13.59 -13.61
CA ASP A 98 -42.85 -14.38 -13.14
C ASP A 98 -44.20 -13.89 -13.71
N ASP A 99 -44.24 -12.75 -14.41
CA ASP A 99 -45.48 -12.19 -14.96
C ASP A 99 -45.96 -13.01 -16.18
N PRO A 100 -47.12 -13.68 -16.10
CA PRO A 100 -47.61 -14.52 -17.19
C PRO A 100 -47.88 -13.72 -18.48
N ASN A 101 -48.16 -12.42 -18.39
CA ASN A 101 -48.43 -11.57 -19.55
C ASN A 101 -47.15 -11.24 -20.35
N LEU A 102 -46.00 -11.24 -19.66
CA LEU A 102 -44.69 -11.01 -20.27
C LEU A 102 -44.02 -12.32 -20.67
N SER A 103 -44.40 -13.43 -20.02
CA SER A 103 -44.02 -14.78 -20.43
C SER A 103 -44.60 -15.08 -21.82
N SER A 104 -43.72 -15.42 -22.77
CA SER A 104 -44.10 -15.83 -24.12
C SER A 104 -43.66 -17.28 -24.32
N ILE A 105 -44.47 -18.06 -25.06
CA ILE A 105 -44.13 -19.43 -25.47
C ILE A 105 -42.79 -19.45 -26.23
N LEU A 106 -42.43 -18.35 -26.89
CA LEU A 106 -41.13 -18.16 -27.53
C LEU A 106 -40.17 -17.44 -26.56
N PRO A 107 -39.15 -18.15 -26.01
CA PRO A 107 -38.20 -17.59 -25.05
C PRO A 107 -37.54 -16.26 -25.47
N PRO A 108 -37.10 -16.04 -26.73
CA PRO A 108 -36.43 -14.79 -27.09
C PRO A 108 -37.36 -13.58 -27.07
N LEU A 109 -38.65 -13.77 -27.41
CA LEU A 109 -39.63 -12.68 -27.38
C LEU A 109 -40.02 -12.32 -25.94
N GLY A 110 -40.14 -13.31 -25.06
CA GLY A 110 -40.39 -13.08 -23.63
C GLY A 110 -39.27 -12.25 -22.98
N ARG A 111 -38.00 -12.63 -23.21
CA ARG A 111 -36.84 -11.88 -22.70
C ARG A 111 -36.82 -10.43 -23.18
N LYS A 112 -37.15 -10.18 -24.46
CA LYS A 112 -37.22 -8.81 -25.01
C LYS A 112 -38.34 -7.98 -24.35
N ARG A 113 -39.49 -8.58 -24.07
CA ARG A 113 -40.60 -7.90 -23.36
C ARG A 113 -40.23 -7.56 -21.91
N ILE A 114 -39.62 -8.50 -21.19
CA ILE A 114 -39.14 -8.28 -19.82
C ILE A 114 -38.10 -7.15 -19.80
N SER A 115 -37.17 -7.17 -20.74
CA SER A 115 -36.14 -6.15 -20.91
C SER A 115 -36.73 -4.76 -21.18
N LEU A 116 -37.72 -4.66 -22.08
CA LEU A 116 -38.43 -3.41 -22.36
C LEU A 116 -39.20 -2.89 -21.14
N ALA A 117 -39.95 -3.76 -20.46
CA ALA A 117 -40.70 -3.40 -19.25
C ALA A 117 -39.76 -2.94 -18.12
N LEU A 118 -38.59 -3.57 -18.00
CA LEU A 118 -37.55 -3.12 -17.07
C LEU A 118 -37.00 -1.76 -17.47
N THR A 119 -36.66 -1.53 -18.74
CA THR A 119 -36.20 -0.22 -19.23
C THR A 119 -37.22 0.89 -18.92
N GLU A 120 -38.51 0.67 -19.22
CA GLU A 120 -39.57 1.65 -18.91
C GLU A 120 -39.66 1.95 -17.41
N TRP A 121 -39.56 0.92 -16.57
CA TRP A 121 -39.57 1.09 -15.11
C TRP A 121 -38.34 1.86 -14.62
N LEU A 122 -37.14 1.54 -15.12
CA LEU A 122 -35.90 2.25 -14.80
C LEU A 122 -35.94 3.73 -15.22
N ASP A 123 -36.54 4.03 -16.38
CA ASP A 123 -36.74 5.39 -16.86
C ASP A 123 -37.63 6.21 -15.92
N LEU A 124 -38.66 5.57 -15.36
CA LEU A 124 -39.51 6.19 -14.33
C LEU A 124 -38.76 6.40 -13.01
N LEU A 125 -37.86 5.49 -12.64
CA LEU A 125 -37.01 5.68 -11.45
C LEU A 125 -36.05 6.85 -11.62
N VAL A 126 -35.29 6.87 -12.71
CA VAL A 126 -34.33 7.93 -13.01
C VAL A 126 -35.03 9.27 -13.10
N SER A 127 -36.10 9.38 -13.90
CA SER A 127 -36.87 10.63 -14.07
C SER A 127 -37.63 11.06 -12.82
N GLY A 128 -37.93 10.13 -11.91
CA GLY A 128 -38.53 10.42 -10.61
C GLY A 128 -37.53 10.95 -9.58
N SER A 129 -36.26 10.55 -9.70
CA SER A 129 -35.18 10.97 -8.81
C SER A 129 -34.64 12.38 -9.10
N GLN A 130 -34.96 12.93 -10.27
CA GLN A 130 -34.52 14.26 -10.69
C GLN A 130 -35.12 15.37 -9.80
N PRO A 131 -34.36 16.43 -9.49
CA PRO A 131 -34.83 17.53 -8.66
C PRO A 131 -35.97 18.30 -9.35
N ARG A 132 -37.06 18.58 -8.62
CA ARG A 132 -38.26 19.23 -9.19
C ARG A 132 -38.14 20.74 -9.40
N ALA A 133 -37.16 21.44 -8.81
CA ALA A 133 -37.15 22.91 -8.80
C ALA A 133 -35.80 23.56 -8.39
N GLY A 134 -34.66 23.12 -8.95
CA GLY A 134 -33.36 23.75 -8.64
C GLY A 134 -32.91 23.69 -7.17
N SER A 135 -33.67 23.02 -6.30
CA SER A 135 -33.32 22.83 -4.90
C SER A 135 -32.17 21.85 -4.80
N ARG A 136 -31.07 22.35 -4.24
CA ARG A 136 -29.83 21.62 -3.98
C ARG A 136 -29.92 20.66 -2.80
N ASP A 137 -30.98 20.75 -2.00
CA ASP A 137 -31.15 19.95 -0.78
C ASP A 137 -31.38 18.46 -1.05
N PHE A 138 -31.63 18.05 -2.30
CA PHE A 138 -31.92 16.66 -2.67
C PHE A 138 -30.73 15.89 -3.25
N ALA A 139 -29.54 16.49 -3.31
CA ALA A 139 -28.36 15.87 -3.92
C ALA A 139 -27.98 14.54 -3.24
N LEU A 140 -27.88 14.52 -1.90
CA LEU A 140 -27.54 13.31 -1.14
C LEU A 140 -28.63 12.22 -1.24
N PRO A 141 -29.93 12.54 -1.06
CA PRO A 141 -31.00 11.58 -1.31
C PRO A 141 -30.97 10.94 -2.69
N ARG A 142 -30.75 11.74 -3.74
CA ARG A 142 -30.64 11.26 -5.12
C ARG A 142 -29.42 10.35 -5.28
N LEU A 143 -28.28 10.72 -4.70
CA LEU A 143 -27.07 9.90 -4.76
C LEU A 143 -27.27 8.53 -4.10
N ALA A 144 -27.88 8.50 -2.91
CA ALA A 144 -28.21 7.25 -2.21
C ALA A 144 -29.14 6.36 -3.04
N PHE A 145 -30.18 6.96 -3.63
CA PHE A 145 -31.15 6.26 -4.47
C PHE A 145 -30.49 5.67 -5.72
N LEU A 146 -29.74 6.48 -6.48
CA LEU A 146 -29.06 6.04 -7.71
C LEU A 146 -27.93 5.05 -7.43
N SER A 147 -27.25 5.17 -6.29
CA SER A 147 -26.28 4.17 -5.83
C SER A 147 -26.94 2.81 -5.65
N GLY A 148 -28.13 2.76 -5.05
CA GLY A 148 -28.91 1.53 -4.91
C GLY A 148 -29.35 0.96 -6.25
N LEU A 149 -29.77 1.83 -7.17
CA LEU A 149 -30.17 1.45 -8.53
C LEU A 149 -29.03 0.77 -9.29
N VAL A 150 -27.84 1.39 -9.33
CA VAL A 150 -26.66 0.87 -10.03
C VAL A 150 -26.18 -0.44 -9.41
N LEU A 151 -26.15 -0.54 -8.07
CA LEU A 151 -25.80 -1.80 -7.39
C LEU A 151 -26.78 -2.93 -7.70
N GLY A 152 -28.08 -2.63 -7.75
CA GLY A 152 -29.11 -3.61 -8.11
C GLY A 152 -28.96 -4.10 -9.54
N LEU A 153 -28.68 -3.20 -10.49
CA LEU A 153 -28.41 -3.58 -11.87
C LEU A 153 -27.14 -4.43 -12.00
N LYS A 154 -26.07 -4.08 -11.27
CA LYS A 154 -24.83 -4.86 -11.28
C LYS A 154 -25.02 -6.26 -10.68
N GLU A 155 -25.88 -6.38 -9.68
CA GLU A 155 -26.25 -7.67 -9.09
C GLU A 155 -27.04 -8.53 -10.06
N LEU A 156 -27.92 -7.93 -10.87
CA LEU A 156 -28.61 -8.63 -11.96
C LEU A 156 -27.61 -9.12 -13.03
N GLU A 157 -26.64 -8.30 -13.44
CA GLU A 157 -25.58 -8.74 -14.37
C GLU A 157 -24.82 -9.96 -13.84
N LYS A 158 -24.52 -10.00 -12.53
CA LYS A 158 -23.85 -11.14 -11.88
C LYS A 158 -24.71 -12.41 -11.81
N GLN A 159 -26.04 -12.26 -11.89
CA GLN A 159 -26.99 -13.36 -11.94
C GLN A 159 -27.32 -13.79 -13.38
N ASP A 160 -26.49 -13.41 -14.36
CA ASP A 160 -26.68 -13.65 -15.80
C ASP A 160 -28.02 -13.14 -16.33
N ALA A 161 -28.61 -12.14 -15.67
CA ALA A 161 -29.82 -11.49 -16.14
C ALA A 161 -29.54 -10.69 -17.41
N THR A 162 -30.44 -10.78 -18.39
CA THR A 162 -30.34 -10.00 -19.63
C THR A 162 -30.73 -8.55 -19.40
N VAL A 163 -29.85 -7.78 -18.75
CA VAL A 163 -30.00 -6.34 -18.55
C VAL A 163 -29.36 -5.62 -19.74
N PRO A 164 -30.09 -4.73 -20.44
CA PRO A 164 -29.49 -3.93 -21.50
C PRO A 164 -28.36 -3.04 -20.98
N GLN A 165 -27.18 -3.10 -21.61
CA GLN A 165 -26.01 -2.29 -21.23
C GLN A 165 -26.32 -0.78 -21.19
N HIS A 166 -27.22 -0.30 -22.07
CA HIS A 166 -27.63 1.10 -22.10
C HIS A 166 -28.32 1.56 -20.80
N ASN A 167 -29.05 0.67 -20.12
CA ASN A 167 -29.72 1.00 -18.85
C ASN A 167 -28.69 1.21 -17.75
N VAL A 168 -27.66 0.35 -17.71
CA VAL A 168 -26.56 0.43 -16.74
C VAL A 168 -25.75 1.69 -16.99
N SER A 169 -25.32 1.90 -18.24
CA SER A 169 -24.58 3.09 -18.65
C SER A 169 -25.35 4.39 -18.36
N ARG A 170 -26.65 4.45 -18.66
CA ARG A 170 -27.50 5.61 -18.35
C ARG A 170 -27.63 5.84 -16.84
N SER A 171 -27.84 4.79 -16.06
CA SER A 171 -27.95 4.89 -14.60
C SER A 171 -26.63 5.36 -13.97
N CYS A 172 -25.49 4.90 -14.51
CA CYS A 172 -24.17 5.39 -14.12
C CYS A 172 -23.95 6.85 -14.50
N ALA A 173 -24.39 7.31 -15.68
CA ALA A 173 -24.29 8.72 -16.05
C ALA A 173 -25.08 9.63 -15.08
N GLU A 174 -26.31 9.25 -14.74
CA GLU A 174 -27.14 9.98 -13.78
C GLU A 174 -26.56 9.95 -12.37
N LEU A 175 -25.93 8.84 -11.97
CA LEU A 175 -25.18 8.73 -10.73
C LEU A 175 -24.03 9.73 -10.71
N VAL A 176 -23.24 9.84 -11.79
CA VAL A 176 -22.12 10.81 -11.88
C VAL A 176 -22.64 12.25 -11.75
N VAL A 177 -23.76 12.59 -12.40
CA VAL A 177 -24.40 13.90 -12.23
C VAL A 177 -24.80 14.14 -10.77
N SER A 178 -25.36 13.13 -10.11
CA SER A 178 -25.73 13.24 -8.69
C SER A 178 -24.52 13.38 -7.76
N VAL A 179 -23.36 12.80 -8.11
CA VAL A 179 -22.10 13.03 -7.39
C VAL A 179 -21.63 14.46 -7.58
N ALA A 180 -21.67 14.99 -8.81
CA ALA A 180 -21.32 16.39 -9.07
C ALA A 180 -22.19 17.35 -8.23
N GLU A 181 -23.50 17.11 -8.20
CA GLU A 181 -24.43 17.88 -7.36
C GLU A 181 -24.06 17.79 -5.87
N CYS A 182 -23.67 16.62 -5.37
CA CYS A 182 -23.21 16.48 -3.99
C CYS A 182 -21.93 17.28 -3.75
N LEU A 183 -20.96 17.24 -4.66
CA LEU A 183 -19.71 17.99 -4.51
C LEU A 183 -19.95 19.51 -4.53
N ASP A 184 -20.87 20.01 -5.35
CA ASP A 184 -21.22 21.43 -5.41
C ASP A 184 -21.93 21.91 -4.14
N VAL A 185 -22.70 21.03 -3.53
CA VAL A 185 -23.47 21.33 -2.32
C VAL A 185 -22.56 21.24 -1.10
N TYR A 186 -21.91 20.09 -0.91
CA TYR A 186 -21.21 19.69 0.31
C TYR A 186 -19.73 20.09 0.35
N ALA A 187 -19.11 20.41 -0.79
CA ALA A 187 -17.76 20.93 -0.85
C ALA A 187 -17.71 22.22 -1.68
N PRO A 188 -18.41 23.30 -1.31
CA PRO A 188 -18.42 24.52 -2.11
C PRO A 188 -17.00 25.07 -2.29
N SER A 189 -16.57 25.31 -3.53
CA SER A 189 -15.28 25.97 -3.81
C SER A 189 -15.45 27.47 -3.62
N GLU A 190 -14.66 28.09 -2.73
CA GLU A 190 -14.77 29.53 -2.44
C GLU A 190 -14.12 30.43 -3.53
N SER A 191 -13.21 29.91 -4.36
CA SER A 191 -12.61 30.67 -5.48
C SER A 191 -11.71 29.79 -6.36
N ASP A 192 -11.78 30.04 -7.69
CA ASP A 192 -11.00 29.49 -8.80
C ASP A 192 -10.96 27.97 -9.03
N PRO A 193 -10.93 27.51 -10.31
CA PRO A 193 -11.20 26.11 -10.65
C PRO A 193 -10.08 25.13 -10.30
N ILE A 194 -8.93 25.56 -9.76
CA ILE A 194 -7.89 24.64 -9.30
C ILE A 194 -7.12 25.30 -8.13
N PRO A 195 -7.60 25.23 -6.87
CA PRO A 195 -6.74 25.52 -5.74
C PRO A 195 -5.55 24.56 -5.79
N THR A 196 -4.34 25.06 -5.52
CA THR A 196 -3.19 24.19 -5.25
C THR A 196 -3.60 23.23 -4.15
N TRP A 197 -3.78 21.96 -4.52
CA TRP A 197 -4.20 20.91 -3.61
C TRP A 197 -3.14 20.78 -2.52
N ASP A 198 -3.51 21.14 -1.29
CA ASP A 198 -2.77 20.77 -0.10
C ASP A 198 -3.65 19.95 0.87
N SER A 199 -3.00 19.23 1.79
CA SER A 199 -3.69 18.41 2.80
C SER A 199 -4.57 19.24 3.74
N ASN A 200 -4.25 20.52 3.93
CA ASN A 200 -5.03 21.41 4.77
C ASN A 200 -6.37 21.77 4.13
N VAL A 201 -6.42 21.99 2.82
CA VAL A 201 -7.66 22.20 2.06
C VAL A 201 -8.55 20.96 2.19
N ALA A 202 -7.99 19.77 1.99
CA ALA A 202 -8.74 18.51 2.11
C ALA A 202 -9.35 18.33 3.51
N LEU A 203 -8.58 18.63 4.56
CA LEU A 203 -9.07 18.60 5.95
C LEU A 203 -10.13 19.67 6.22
N ARG A 204 -9.89 20.92 5.79
CA ARG A 204 -10.85 22.03 5.98
C ARG A 204 -12.18 21.76 5.32
N ILE A 205 -12.18 21.28 4.07
CA ILE A 205 -13.40 20.93 3.33
C ILE A 205 -14.20 19.87 4.09
N ARG A 206 -13.52 18.88 4.69
CA ARG A 206 -14.19 17.84 5.45
C ARG A 206 -14.67 18.33 6.81
N GLU A 207 -13.87 19.13 7.52
CA GLU A 207 -14.22 19.67 8.84
C GLU A 207 -15.45 20.57 8.83
N THR A 208 -15.70 21.28 7.72
CA THR A 208 -16.88 22.13 7.57
C THR A 208 -18.16 21.32 7.31
N GLU A 209 -18.05 20.08 6.81
CA GLU A 209 -19.21 19.30 6.37
C GLU A 209 -19.03 17.79 6.60
N ALA A 210 -19.46 17.32 7.77
CA ALA A 210 -19.40 15.90 8.14
C ALA A 210 -20.19 14.98 7.19
N HIS A 211 -21.23 15.48 6.50
CA HIS A 211 -22.02 14.67 5.57
C HIS A 211 -21.24 14.25 4.31
N LEU A 212 -20.07 14.84 4.05
CA LEU A 212 -19.18 14.40 2.97
C LEU A 212 -18.72 12.95 3.13
N ASP A 213 -18.57 12.47 4.37
CA ASP A 213 -18.21 11.09 4.64
C ASP A 213 -19.27 10.12 4.05
N ILE A 214 -20.56 10.46 4.13
CA ILE A 214 -21.66 9.69 3.51
C ILE A 214 -21.50 9.68 1.98
N VAL A 215 -21.19 10.82 1.38
CA VAL A 215 -20.97 10.95 -0.07
C VAL A 215 -19.80 10.07 -0.52
N VAL A 216 -18.68 10.13 0.19
CA VAL A 216 -17.47 9.33 -0.09
C VAL A 216 -17.77 7.84 0.00
N GLU A 217 -18.49 7.40 1.02
CA GLU A 217 -18.82 5.98 1.18
C GLU A 217 -19.76 5.47 0.10
N LEU A 218 -20.76 6.28 -0.30
CA LEU A 218 -21.63 5.96 -1.43
C LEU A 218 -20.79 5.87 -2.71
N CYS A 219 -19.96 6.87 -3.00
CA CYS A 219 -19.07 6.89 -4.15
C CYS A 219 -18.13 5.67 -4.20
N ALA A 220 -17.50 5.32 -3.08
CA ALA A 220 -16.59 4.18 -2.99
C ALA A 220 -17.29 2.86 -3.29
N ALA A 221 -18.59 2.76 -3.00
CA ALA A 221 -19.39 1.57 -3.28
C ALA A 221 -19.77 1.43 -4.77
N VAL A 222 -19.88 2.52 -5.54
CA VAL A 222 -20.51 2.47 -6.88
C VAL A 222 -19.71 3.07 -8.03
N LEU A 223 -18.80 4.02 -7.80
CA LEU A 223 -18.18 4.75 -8.92
C LEU A 223 -17.25 3.88 -9.78
N HIS A 224 -16.66 2.84 -9.20
CA HIS A 224 -15.87 1.85 -9.97
C HIS A 224 -16.70 1.05 -10.99
N LEU A 225 -18.04 1.18 -10.96
CA LEU A 225 -18.95 0.57 -11.93
C LEU A 225 -19.28 1.51 -13.10
N ALA A 226 -18.95 2.81 -13.00
CA ALA A 226 -19.14 3.76 -14.09
C ALA A 226 -17.99 3.65 -15.11
N HIS A 227 -18.27 4.00 -16.36
CA HIS A 227 -17.23 4.05 -17.39
C HIS A 227 -16.31 5.27 -17.18
N ASN A 228 -15.01 5.12 -17.45
CA ASN A 228 -14.01 6.18 -17.25
C ASN A 228 -14.34 7.46 -18.03
N GLU A 229 -14.94 7.35 -19.22
CA GLU A 229 -15.41 8.49 -20.02
C GLU A 229 -16.49 9.32 -19.31
N GLN A 230 -17.40 8.65 -18.58
CA GLN A 230 -18.44 9.32 -17.81
C GLN A 230 -17.85 10.01 -16.59
N LEU A 231 -16.90 9.36 -15.92
CA LEU A 231 -16.20 9.92 -14.77
C LEU A 231 -15.37 11.14 -15.13
N ALA A 232 -14.79 11.19 -16.34
CA ALA A 232 -14.01 12.34 -16.79
C ALA A 232 -14.79 13.67 -16.82
N ALA A 233 -16.13 13.62 -16.88
CA ALA A 233 -16.99 14.80 -16.79
C ALA A 233 -17.14 15.37 -15.37
N LEU A 234 -16.77 14.59 -14.34
CA LEU A 234 -16.79 15.02 -12.94
C LEU A 234 -15.54 15.86 -12.62
N ASP A 235 -15.64 16.74 -11.63
CA ASP A 235 -14.46 17.32 -10.97
C ASP A 235 -13.72 16.25 -10.15
N LEU A 236 -12.90 15.46 -10.84
CA LEU A 236 -12.14 14.35 -10.25
C LEU A 236 -11.12 14.83 -9.23
N SER A 237 -10.56 16.03 -9.40
CA SER A 237 -9.66 16.66 -8.43
C SER A 237 -10.36 16.87 -7.09
N LYS A 238 -11.53 17.51 -7.13
CA LYS A 238 -12.35 17.79 -5.94
C LYS A 238 -12.82 16.51 -5.26
N LEU A 239 -13.29 15.52 -6.02
CA LEU A 239 -13.68 14.22 -5.45
C LEU A 239 -12.49 13.53 -4.78
N THR A 240 -11.31 13.55 -5.40
CA THR A 240 -10.10 12.94 -4.82
C THR A 240 -9.70 13.66 -3.53
N CYS A 241 -9.77 14.99 -3.52
CA CYS A 241 -9.54 15.83 -2.34
C CYS A 241 -10.47 15.48 -1.19
N VAL A 242 -11.78 15.33 -1.44
CA VAL A 242 -12.77 14.93 -0.42
C VAL A 242 -12.50 13.50 0.09
N CYS A 243 -12.16 12.55 -0.79
CA CYS A 243 -11.84 11.18 -0.38
C CYS A 243 -10.58 11.14 0.51
N VAL A 244 -9.50 11.81 0.10
CA VAL A 244 -8.27 11.91 0.89
C VAL A 244 -8.52 12.65 2.19
N GLY A 245 -9.28 13.75 2.18
CA GLY A 245 -9.65 14.50 3.38
C GLY A 245 -10.41 13.67 4.42
N SER A 246 -11.31 12.79 3.95
CA SER A 246 -12.05 11.85 4.82
C SER A 246 -11.11 10.84 5.50
N VAL A 247 -10.16 10.30 4.74
CA VAL A 247 -9.11 9.40 5.26
C VAL A 247 -8.20 10.12 6.25
N LEU A 248 -7.71 11.31 5.90
CA LEU A 248 -6.85 12.10 6.77
C LEU A 248 -7.57 12.46 8.07
N HIS A 249 -8.85 12.84 8.00
CA HIS A 249 -9.61 13.19 9.19
C HIS A 249 -9.80 11.98 10.12
N LEU A 250 -10.11 10.80 9.58
CA LEU A 250 -10.20 9.56 10.37
C LEU A 250 -8.92 9.34 11.20
N PHE A 251 -7.75 9.61 10.61
CA PHE A 251 -6.46 9.51 11.29
C PHE A 251 -5.99 10.81 11.97
N GLN A 252 -6.85 11.84 12.08
CA GLN A 252 -6.52 13.18 12.58
C GLN A 252 -5.22 13.75 11.98
N ASN A 253 -4.99 13.52 10.68
CA ASN A 253 -3.78 13.87 9.97
C ASN A 253 -2.49 13.35 10.65
N GLY A 254 -2.54 12.16 11.27
CA GLY A 254 -1.44 11.56 12.02
C GLY A 254 -1.34 11.99 13.49
N PHE A 255 -2.13 12.96 13.96
CA PHE A 255 -2.14 13.38 15.37
C PHE A 255 -2.99 12.49 16.29
N TYR A 256 -3.47 11.36 15.77
CA TYR A 256 -4.38 10.43 16.44
C TYR A 256 -3.92 10.01 17.85
N PHE A 257 -2.60 9.88 18.08
CA PHE A 257 -2.04 9.44 19.37
C PHE A 257 -1.69 10.57 20.33
N LYS A 258 -1.98 11.82 20.00
CA LYS A 258 -1.73 12.96 20.91
C LYS A 258 -2.55 12.83 22.21
N LEU A 259 -3.79 12.36 22.11
CA LEU A 259 -4.63 12.08 23.29
C LEU A 259 -4.05 10.90 24.09
N LEU A 260 -3.65 9.82 23.40
CA LEU A 260 -3.05 8.63 23.99
C LEU A 260 -1.82 8.97 24.84
N GLU A 261 -0.91 9.80 24.31
CA GLU A 261 0.29 10.25 25.00
C GLU A 261 -0.03 10.91 26.36
N SER A 262 -1.08 11.72 26.41
CA SER A 262 -1.48 12.45 27.62
C SER A 262 -2.20 11.58 28.67
N GLU A 263 -2.75 10.43 28.28
CA GLU A 263 -3.60 9.60 29.12
C GLU A 263 -2.92 8.30 29.61
N LEU A 264 -1.84 7.87 28.96
CA LEU A 264 -1.03 6.75 29.40
C LEU A 264 -0.11 7.15 30.57
N VAL A 265 -0.09 6.31 31.61
CA VAL A 265 0.76 6.49 32.80
C VAL A 265 1.34 5.14 33.25
N LYS A 266 2.53 5.15 33.83
CA LYS A 266 3.01 3.98 34.57
C LYS A 266 2.29 3.94 35.91
N GLN A 267 1.63 2.82 36.20
CA GLN A 267 0.96 2.60 37.49
C GLN A 267 1.98 2.24 38.57
N ASP A 268 1.55 2.21 39.84
CA ASP A 268 2.39 1.81 40.98
C ASP A 268 2.98 0.39 40.82
N SER A 269 2.33 -0.45 40.01
CA SER A 269 2.80 -1.79 39.63
C SER A 269 4.00 -1.79 38.66
N GLY A 270 4.42 -0.61 38.20
CA GLY A 270 5.43 -0.45 37.14
C GLY A 270 4.91 -0.72 35.72
N ARG A 271 3.70 -1.28 35.58
CA ARG A 271 3.05 -1.58 34.29
C ARG A 271 2.42 -0.34 33.68
N LEU A 272 2.32 -0.33 32.36
CA LEU A 272 1.67 0.77 31.65
C LEU A 272 0.15 0.63 31.72
N GLY A 273 -0.48 1.70 32.19
CA GLY A 273 -1.91 1.84 32.49
C GLY A 273 -2.51 3.10 31.84
N PHE A 274 -3.83 3.21 31.88
CA PHE A 274 -4.55 4.46 31.61
C PHE A 274 -4.82 5.17 32.93
N LYS A 275 -4.90 6.50 32.89
CA LYS A 275 -5.49 7.28 33.98
C LYS A 275 -6.96 6.87 34.18
N SER A 276 -7.47 6.94 35.42
CA SER A 276 -8.83 6.50 35.76
C SER A 276 -9.96 7.21 34.99
N ALA A 277 -9.69 8.37 34.38
CA ALA A 277 -10.64 9.15 33.58
C ALA A 277 -10.22 9.25 32.09
N ALA A 278 -9.44 8.30 31.60
CA ALA A 278 -9.00 8.26 30.20
C ALA A 278 -10.19 8.10 29.24
N ARG A 279 -10.22 8.90 28.18
CA ARG A 279 -11.25 8.87 27.14
C ARG A 279 -10.78 8.16 25.88
N PHE A 280 -9.48 7.93 25.73
CA PHE A 280 -8.88 7.32 24.56
C PHE A 280 -9.48 5.94 24.22
N PRO A 281 -9.75 5.02 25.18
CA PRO A 281 -10.34 3.72 24.86
C PRO A 281 -11.70 3.80 24.16
N ASP A 282 -12.58 4.68 24.63
CA ASP A 282 -13.89 4.90 24.01
C ASP A 282 -13.74 5.60 22.66
N TYR A 283 -12.83 6.58 22.59
CA TYR A 283 -12.53 7.30 21.36
C TYR A 283 -12.04 6.35 20.25
N ILE A 284 -11.09 5.45 20.53
CA ILE A 284 -10.59 4.52 19.51
C ILE A 284 -11.62 3.49 19.08
N LYS A 285 -12.46 3.03 20.02
CA LYS A 285 -13.58 2.16 19.71
C LYS A 285 -14.58 2.87 18.80
N ALA A 286 -14.89 4.13 19.07
CA ALA A 286 -15.73 4.94 18.21
C ALA A 286 -15.11 5.16 16.81
N SER A 287 -13.80 5.43 16.72
CA SER A 287 -13.10 5.54 15.43
C SER A 287 -13.16 4.24 14.63
N HIS A 288 -12.92 3.08 15.26
CA HIS A 288 -12.94 1.78 14.60
C HIS A 288 -14.37 1.39 14.14
N ASN A 289 -15.39 1.85 14.86
CA ASN A 289 -16.79 1.66 14.49
C ASN A 289 -17.31 2.74 13.53
N SER A 290 -16.49 3.73 13.19
CA SER A 290 -16.87 4.75 12.21
C SER A 290 -17.03 4.12 10.83
N SER A 291 -17.98 4.65 10.06
CA SER A 291 -18.31 4.10 8.76
C SER A 291 -17.17 4.27 7.73
N ILE A 292 -16.42 5.38 7.81
CA ILE A 292 -15.21 5.60 7.01
C ILE A 292 -14.16 4.54 7.30
N TYR A 293 -13.94 4.14 8.55
CA TYR A 293 -12.99 3.08 8.89
C TYR A 293 -13.39 1.73 8.28
N ILE A 294 -14.66 1.36 8.39
CA ILE A 294 -15.21 0.12 7.81
C ILE A 294 -15.02 0.10 6.28
N HIS A 295 -15.16 1.24 5.63
CA HIS A 295 -15.06 1.38 4.17
C HIS A 295 -13.69 1.84 3.65
N LEU A 296 -12.68 1.95 4.52
CA LEU A 296 -11.38 2.54 4.22
C LEU A 296 -10.70 1.93 2.99
N GLY A 297 -10.70 0.60 2.89
CA GLY A 297 -10.12 -0.10 1.73
C GLY A 297 -10.83 0.19 0.41
N SER A 298 -12.15 0.41 0.43
CA SER A 298 -12.90 0.81 -0.76
C SER A 298 -12.66 2.27 -1.13
N ILE A 299 -12.48 3.15 -0.14
CA ILE A 299 -12.13 4.56 -0.36
C ILE A 299 -10.72 4.67 -0.95
N ALA A 300 -9.75 3.92 -0.44
CA ALA A 300 -8.39 3.88 -0.98
C ALA A 300 -8.39 3.41 -2.45
N ARG A 301 -9.17 2.36 -2.76
CA ARG A 301 -9.36 1.89 -4.14
C ARG A 301 -10.05 2.92 -5.02
N LEU A 302 -11.01 3.68 -4.49
CA LEU A 302 -11.65 4.77 -5.22
C LEU A 302 -10.63 5.86 -5.57
N VAL A 303 -9.82 6.33 -4.59
CA VAL A 303 -8.74 7.31 -4.84
C VAL A 303 -7.86 6.85 -5.99
N GLY A 304 -7.44 5.58 -5.97
CA GLY A 304 -6.63 5.02 -7.03
C GLY A 304 -7.31 4.97 -8.40
N HIS A 305 -8.58 4.55 -8.42
CA HIS A 305 -9.38 4.55 -9.63
C HIS A 305 -9.55 5.96 -10.23
N LEU A 306 -9.72 6.99 -9.39
CA LEU A 306 -9.79 8.38 -9.82
C LEU A 306 -8.47 8.84 -10.46
N CYS A 307 -7.32 8.49 -9.88
CA CYS A 307 -6.00 8.76 -10.47
C CYS A 307 -5.87 8.15 -11.88
N VAL A 308 -6.25 6.89 -12.03
CA VAL A 308 -6.23 6.20 -13.34
C VAL A 308 -7.18 6.85 -14.34
N CYS A 309 -8.39 7.21 -13.91
CA CYS A 309 -9.36 7.90 -14.79
C CYS A 309 -8.81 9.25 -15.27
N MET A 310 -8.17 10.02 -14.38
CA MET A 310 -7.54 11.28 -14.74
C MET A 310 -6.39 11.09 -15.75
N ALA A 311 -5.61 10.02 -15.61
CA ALA A 311 -4.47 9.73 -16.48
C ALA A 311 -4.88 9.35 -17.91
N GLN A 312 -6.03 8.69 -18.03
CA GLN A 312 -6.61 8.27 -19.31
C GLN A 312 -7.36 9.40 -20.02
N SER A 313 -7.84 10.41 -19.29
CA SER A 313 -8.58 11.54 -19.85
C SER A 313 -7.66 12.61 -20.40
N ASP A 314 -7.87 13.04 -21.65
CA ASP A 314 -7.11 14.13 -22.27
C ASP A 314 -7.29 15.48 -21.54
N PHE A 315 -8.44 15.69 -20.89
CA PHE A 315 -8.69 16.90 -20.10
C PHE A 315 -7.87 16.92 -18.81
N TRP A 316 -7.79 15.79 -18.11
CA TRP A 316 -7.15 15.70 -16.79
C TRP A 316 -5.65 15.42 -16.86
N ARG A 317 -5.16 14.76 -17.91
CA ARG A 317 -3.73 14.44 -18.08
C ARG A 317 -2.78 15.63 -17.82
N PRO A 318 -2.96 16.83 -18.42
CA PRO A 318 -2.06 17.96 -18.14
C PRO A 318 -2.21 18.58 -16.73
N ARG A 319 -3.22 18.16 -15.96
CA ARG A 319 -3.54 18.68 -14.62
C ARG A 319 -3.29 17.66 -13.51
N ILE A 320 -2.88 16.44 -13.86
CA ILE A 320 -2.81 15.33 -12.93
C ILE A 320 -1.62 15.43 -11.98
N TYR A 321 -0.51 16.05 -12.39
CA TYR A 321 0.69 16.09 -11.56
C TYR A 321 0.49 16.79 -10.21
N PRO A 322 -0.04 18.03 -10.14
CA PRO A 322 -0.34 18.68 -8.85
C PRO A 322 -1.29 17.85 -7.97
N ILE A 323 -2.19 17.10 -8.62
CA ILE A 323 -3.15 16.22 -7.97
C ILE A 323 -2.43 15.04 -7.31
N LEU A 324 -1.59 14.31 -8.04
CA LEU A 324 -0.81 13.20 -7.49
C LEU A 324 0.14 13.68 -6.39
N THR A 325 0.77 14.85 -6.56
CA THR A 325 1.60 15.47 -5.52
C THR A 325 0.80 15.74 -4.27
N GLY A 326 -0.41 16.28 -4.39
CA GLY A 326 -1.31 16.48 -3.26
C GLY A 326 -1.68 15.19 -2.53
N VAL A 327 -1.85 14.05 -3.23
CA VAL A 327 -2.04 12.72 -2.60
C VAL A 327 -0.79 12.33 -1.81
N VAL A 328 0.37 12.34 -2.46
CA VAL A 328 1.63 11.87 -1.88
C VAL A 328 2.03 12.73 -0.68
N ASP A 329 1.92 14.05 -0.79
CA ASP A 329 2.23 14.99 0.29
C ASP A 329 1.25 14.85 1.46
N ALA A 330 -0.03 14.64 1.19
CA ALA A 330 -1.04 14.40 2.22
C ALA A 330 -0.71 13.17 3.09
N PHE A 331 -0.49 12.02 2.45
CA PHE A 331 -0.13 10.80 3.18
C PHE A 331 1.28 10.89 3.78
N GLY A 332 2.22 11.56 3.11
CA GLY A 332 3.57 11.81 3.62
C GLY A 332 3.57 12.66 4.89
N GLN A 333 2.76 13.71 4.94
CA GLN A 333 2.61 14.58 6.11
C GLN A 333 1.88 13.84 7.25
N ALA A 334 0.82 13.10 6.95
CA ALA A 334 0.13 12.29 7.96
C ALA A 334 1.08 11.25 8.57
N SER A 335 1.92 10.60 7.75
CA SER A 335 2.92 9.64 8.21
C SER A 335 3.98 10.29 9.12
N LEU A 336 4.41 11.51 8.81
CA LEU A 336 5.35 12.27 9.64
C LEU A 336 4.74 12.62 11.00
N ASN A 337 3.53 13.16 10.99
CA ASN A 337 2.80 13.52 12.21
C ASN A 337 2.58 12.29 13.09
N LEU A 338 2.25 11.15 12.47
CA LEU A 338 2.07 9.87 13.15
C LEU A 338 3.35 9.38 13.82
N GLU A 339 4.47 9.38 13.11
CA GLU A 339 5.77 8.98 13.67
C GLU A 339 6.18 9.91 14.84
N MET A 340 6.02 11.22 14.68
CA MET A 340 6.31 12.18 15.75
C MET A 340 5.43 11.97 16.97
N SER A 341 4.13 11.67 16.78
CA SER A 341 3.22 11.39 17.88
C SER A 341 3.51 10.04 18.54
N TRP A 342 3.84 9.02 17.74
CA TRP A 342 4.11 7.67 18.22
C TRP A 342 5.44 7.59 18.99
N SER A 343 6.50 8.24 18.49
CA SER A 343 7.82 8.29 19.15
C SER A 343 7.81 8.89 20.55
N ARG A 344 6.83 9.75 20.86
CA ARG A 344 6.63 10.34 22.19
C ARG A 344 5.75 9.48 23.09
N CYS A 345 4.96 8.59 22.51
CA CYS A 345 4.04 7.72 23.25
C CYS A 345 4.81 6.64 24.03
N LEU A 346 4.45 6.45 25.31
CA LEU A 346 5.05 5.41 26.15
C LEU A 346 4.85 3.99 25.61
N LEU A 347 3.75 3.76 24.88
CA LEU A 347 3.43 2.47 24.27
C LEU A 347 4.45 2.06 23.19
N SER A 348 5.11 3.02 22.53
CA SER A 348 6.13 2.74 21.51
C SER A 348 7.40 2.09 22.06
N ARG A 349 7.60 2.17 23.38
CA ARG A 349 8.77 1.66 24.11
C ARG A 349 8.57 0.26 24.69
N ILE A 350 7.35 -0.25 24.69
CA ILE A 350 7.02 -1.57 25.24
C ILE A 350 7.52 -2.65 24.28
N LYS A 351 8.21 -3.65 24.83
CA LYS A 351 8.68 -4.81 24.05
C LYS A 351 7.79 -6.02 24.24
N GLU A 352 7.26 -6.21 25.45
CA GLU A 352 6.47 -7.38 25.81
C GLU A 352 5.08 -7.02 26.37
N ASP A 353 4.07 -7.82 26.01
CA ASP A 353 2.69 -7.63 26.49
C ASP A 353 2.55 -7.77 28.02
N ALA A 354 3.54 -8.40 28.68
CA ALA A 354 3.61 -8.51 30.14
C ALA A 354 3.79 -7.15 30.85
N GLU A 355 4.33 -6.15 30.14
CA GLU A 355 4.49 -4.77 30.62
C GLU A 355 3.16 -3.99 30.64
N LEU A 356 2.12 -4.53 30.00
CA LEU A 356 0.78 -3.95 29.92
C LEU A 356 -0.13 -4.46 31.03
N VAL A 357 -1.00 -3.59 31.53
CA VAL A 357 -2.16 -4.01 32.33
C VAL A 357 -3.16 -4.73 31.41
N PRO A 358 -3.77 -5.86 31.83
CA PRO A 358 -4.68 -6.65 30.98
C PRO A 358 -5.82 -5.85 30.35
N GLU A 359 -6.34 -4.85 31.06
CA GLU A 359 -7.44 -3.98 30.61
C GLU A 359 -7.11 -3.21 29.31
N ILE A 360 -5.82 -2.90 29.08
CA ILE A 360 -5.36 -2.08 27.95
C ILE A 360 -5.14 -2.91 26.69
N GLN A 361 -4.97 -4.23 26.81
CA GLN A 361 -4.64 -5.10 25.68
C GLN A 361 -5.65 -4.98 24.53
N SER A 362 -6.93 -4.87 24.86
CA SER A 362 -8.00 -4.63 23.88
C SER A 362 -7.78 -3.30 23.14
N THR A 363 -7.50 -2.21 23.86
CA THR A 363 -7.21 -0.89 23.28
C THR A 363 -5.93 -0.91 22.43
N THR A 364 -4.86 -1.55 22.90
CA THR A 364 -3.61 -1.73 22.14
C THR A 364 -3.85 -2.48 20.83
N THR A 365 -4.73 -3.47 20.82
CA THR A 365 -5.11 -4.19 19.60
C THR A 365 -5.77 -3.24 18.59
N HIS A 366 -6.67 -2.37 19.04
CA HIS A 366 -7.28 -1.36 18.16
C HIS A 366 -6.26 -0.32 17.69
N ILE A 367 -5.33 0.11 18.54
CA ILE A 367 -4.23 1.03 18.18
C ILE A 367 -3.40 0.42 17.04
N TRP A 368 -3.04 -0.85 17.18
CA TRP A 368 -2.30 -1.56 16.15
C TRP A 368 -3.11 -1.69 14.87
N HIS A 369 -4.42 -1.96 14.97
CA HIS A 369 -5.30 -1.95 13.80
C HIS A 369 -5.32 -0.60 13.09
N MET A 370 -5.34 0.54 13.81
CA MET A 370 -5.23 1.86 13.19
C MET A 370 -3.89 2.06 12.46
N LEU A 371 -2.78 1.71 13.11
CA LEU A 371 -1.43 1.80 12.53
C LEU A 371 -1.31 0.97 11.24
N LYS A 372 -1.84 -0.26 11.26
CA LYS A 372 -1.91 -1.11 10.06
C LYS A 372 -2.77 -0.50 8.97
N SER A 373 -3.94 0.02 9.33
CA SER A 373 -4.90 0.59 8.39
C SER A 373 -4.36 1.84 7.68
N ILE A 374 -3.64 2.72 8.38
CA ILE A 374 -2.98 3.86 7.72
C ILE A 374 -1.84 3.41 6.81
N LEU A 375 -1.03 2.42 7.21
CA LEU A 375 0.01 1.84 6.35
C LEU A 375 -0.59 1.28 5.06
N PHE A 376 -1.61 0.41 5.16
CA PHE A 376 -2.26 -0.18 4.00
C PHE A 376 -2.90 0.87 3.09
N THR A 377 -3.52 1.89 3.67
CA THR A 377 -4.15 2.97 2.88
C THR A 377 -3.11 3.78 2.13
N THR A 378 -2.00 4.16 2.78
CA THR A 378 -0.87 4.84 2.14
C THR A 378 -0.29 3.97 1.02
N VAL A 379 -0.08 2.67 1.26
CA VAL A 379 0.42 1.74 0.23
C VAL A 379 -0.52 1.69 -0.99
N LEU A 380 -1.83 1.51 -0.79
CA LEU A 380 -2.80 1.45 -1.90
C LEU A 380 -2.86 2.77 -2.69
N ALA A 381 -2.82 3.92 -2.01
CA ALA A 381 -2.77 5.22 -2.65
C ALA A 381 -1.47 5.38 -3.46
N SER A 382 -0.32 5.06 -2.87
CA SER A 382 0.98 5.12 -3.51
C SER A 382 1.10 4.20 -4.73
N GLN A 383 0.58 2.96 -4.65
CA GLN A 383 0.53 2.05 -5.80
C GLN A 383 -0.23 2.65 -6.96
N SER A 384 -1.36 3.30 -6.69
CA SER A 384 -2.19 3.89 -7.74
C SER A 384 -1.51 5.09 -8.40
N VAL A 385 -0.74 5.87 -7.62
CA VAL A 385 0.12 6.93 -8.15
C VAL A 385 1.23 6.32 -9.03
N LEU A 386 1.88 5.25 -8.58
CA LEU A 386 2.93 4.57 -9.36
C LEU A 386 2.39 3.93 -10.64
N ASP A 387 1.24 3.26 -10.59
CA ASP A 387 0.58 2.72 -11.78
C ASP A 387 0.24 3.85 -12.77
N THR A 388 -0.14 5.03 -12.26
CA THR A 388 -0.37 6.23 -13.08
C THR A 388 0.91 6.70 -13.79
N ILE A 389 2.04 6.70 -13.08
CA ILE A 389 3.34 7.09 -13.62
C ILE A 389 3.83 6.08 -14.66
N ILE A 390 3.80 4.78 -14.32
CA ILE A 390 4.41 3.69 -15.09
C ILE A 390 3.59 3.36 -16.34
N TYR A 391 2.26 3.26 -16.25
CA TYR A 391 1.45 2.72 -17.36
C TYR A 391 0.84 3.79 -18.26
N TYR A 392 0.67 5.03 -17.80
CA TYR A 392 -0.05 6.06 -18.55
C TYR A 392 0.84 7.21 -19.02
N SER A 393 2.11 7.25 -18.60
CA SER A 393 3.07 8.32 -18.93
C SER A 393 2.46 9.72 -18.78
N ALA A 394 1.57 9.88 -17.80
CA ALA A 394 0.76 11.08 -17.63
C ALA A 394 1.56 12.22 -16.96
N VAL A 395 2.76 11.93 -16.47
CA VAL A 395 3.70 12.86 -15.87
C VAL A 395 5.06 12.73 -16.55
N THR A 396 5.87 13.79 -16.47
CA THR A 396 7.26 13.74 -16.93
C THR A 396 8.11 12.82 -16.06
N SER A 397 9.25 12.36 -16.60
CA SER A 397 10.21 11.52 -15.85
C SER A 397 10.64 12.18 -14.53
N GLN A 398 10.94 13.48 -14.57
CA GLN A 398 11.34 14.25 -13.37
C GLN A 398 10.23 14.32 -12.31
N GLU A 399 8.98 14.54 -12.74
CA GLU A 399 7.82 14.56 -11.86
C GLU A 399 7.56 13.17 -11.24
N GLY A 400 7.70 12.10 -12.03
CA GLY A 400 7.62 10.72 -11.56
C GLY A 400 8.66 10.40 -10.48
N LYS A 401 9.90 10.88 -10.65
CA LYS A 401 10.98 10.75 -9.66
C LYS A 401 10.68 11.50 -8.36
N LEU A 402 10.13 12.71 -8.44
CA LEU A 402 9.72 13.48 -7.26
C LEU A 402 8.60 12.79 -6.48
N LEU A 403 7.57 12.31 -7.16
CA LEU A 403 6.47 11.55 -6.56
C LEU A 403 6.98 10.26 -5.89
N SER A 404 7.83 9.50 -6.59
CA SER A 404 8.39 8.25 -6.08
C SER A 404 9.25 8.46 -4.84
N ARG A 405 10.08 9.52 -4.81
CA ARG A 405 10.81 9.91 -3.61
C ARG A 405 9.86 10.27 -2.47
N GLY A 406 8.79 11.02 -2.72
CA GLY A 406 7.77 11.33 -1.72
C GLY A 406 7.12 10.08 -1.11
N ILE A 407 6.78 9.09 -1.95
CA ILE A 407 6.25 7.79 -1.54
C ILE A 407 7.26 7.03 -0.66
N LEU A 408 8.52 6.95 -1.08
CA LEU A 408 9.57 6.28 -0.31
C LEU A 408 9.83 6.96 1.04
N MET A 409 9.73 8.28 1.12
CA MET A 409 9.83 8.99 2.40
C MET A 409 8.62 8.72 3.31
N ALA A 410 7.41 8.61 2.75
CA ALA A 410 6.22 8.23 3.51
C ALA A 410 6.34 6.81 4.09
N PHE A 411 6.79 5.84 3.28
CA PHE A 411 7.05 4.47 3.75
C PHE A 411 8.17 4.42 4.79
N CYS A 412 9.22 5.23 4.64
CA CYS A 412 10.28 5.33 5.65
C CYS A 412 9.71 5.74 7.02
N ARG A 413 8.83 6.74 7.06
CA ARG A 413 8.15 7.21 8.30
C ARG A 413 7.24 6.15 8.92
N LEU A 414 6.72 5.22 8.12
CA LEU A 414 5.89 4.09 8.56
C LEU A 414 6.66 2.78 8.74
N SER A 415 7.99 2.79 8.58
CA SER A 415 8.83 1.59 8.62
C SER A 415 8.71 0.82 9.94
N PHE A 416 8.50 1.53 11.05
CA PHE A 416 8.28 0.94 12.37
C PHE A 416 7.01 0.08 12.46
N VAL A 417 6.03 0.34 11.59
CA VAL A 417 4.83 -0.49 11.46
C VAL A 417 5.11 -1.66 10.51
N SER A 418 5.76 -1.39 9.37
CA SER A 418 5.97 -2.41 8.34
C SER A 418 6.91 -3.53 8.77
N THR A 419 7.96 -3.26 9.55
CA THR A 419 8.89 -4.31 10.03
C THR A 419 8.19 -5.37 10.89
N LYS A 420 7.08 -5.03 11.54
CA LYS A 420 6.27 -5.99 12.31
C LYS A 420 5.53 -7.02 11.44
N PHE A 421 5.50 -6.83 10.12
CA PHE A 421 4.97 -7.80 9.15
C PHE A 421 6.09 -8.61 8.46
N GLY A 422 7.30 -8.59 9.04
CA GLY A 422 8.52 -9.11 8.42
C GLY A 422 9.22 -8.03 7.59
N ALA A 423 10.54 -8.18 7.46
CA ALA A 423 11.35 -7.29 6.63
C ALA A 423 10.87 -7.32 5.16
N LEU A 424 11.00 -6.18 4.47
CA LEU A 424 10.65 -6.03 3.04
C LEU A 424 11.35 -7.07 2.14
N THR A 425 12.51 -7.55 2.57
CA THR A 425 13.39 -8.48 1.86
C THR A 425 13.33 -9.92 2.37
N ALA A 426 12.65 -10.20 3.50
CA ALA A 426 12.57 -11.55 4.03
C ALA A 426 11.71 -12.47 3.14
N GLU A 427 12.15 -13.71 2.93
CA GLU A 427 11.35 -14.74 2.25
C GLU A 427 10.06 -15.00 3.04
N GLY A 428 8.90 -14.75 2.42
CA GLY A 428 7.59 -14.82 3.07
C GLY A 428 7.26 -13.64 4.02
N GLY A 429 8.19 -12.71 4.27
CA GLY A 429 7.96 -11.48 5.03
C GLY A 429 7.48 -10.34 4.14
N GLY A 430 6.71 -9.39 4.69
CA GLY A 430 6.11 -8.27 3.96
C GLY A 430 4.99 -8.68 2.99
N PHE A 431 3.92 -7.89 2.90
CA PHE A 431 2.81 -8.19 1.98
C PHE A 431 3.12 -7.72 0.55
N SER A 432 2.59 -8.45 -0.44
CA SER A 432 2.89 -8.28 -1.86
C SER A 432 2.70 -6.84 -2.37
N GLU A 433 1.69 -6.16 -1.86
CA GLU A 433 1.30 -4.83 -2.29
C GLU A 433 2.35 -3.80 -1.85
N MET A 434 2.86 -3.90 -0.61
CA MET A 434 3.93 -3.02 -0.16
C MET A 434 5.23 -3.26 -0.93
N LYS A 435 5.60 -4.52 -1.19
CA LYS A 435 6.79 -4.82 -2.02
C LYS A 435 6.66 -4.22 -3.40
N ARG A 436 5.51 -4.41 -4.07
CA ARG A 436 5.24 -3.81 -5.39
C ARG A 436 5.33 -2.28 -5.35
N ALA A 437 4.77 -1.64 -4.33
CA ALA A 437 4.81 -0.18 -4.21
C ALA A 437 6.22 0.33 -3.93
N PHE A 438 6.95 -0.34 -3.04
CA PHE A 438 8.30 0.02 -2.65
C PHE A 438 9.29 -0.13 -3.81
N PHE A 439 9.35 -1.32 -4.42
CA PHE A 439 10.24 -1.57 -5.55
C PHE A 439 9.81 -0.79 -6.79
N GLY A 440 8.51 -0.66 -7.06
CA GLY A 440 8.03 0.19 -8.15
C GLY A 440 8.43 1.67 -8.00
N ALA A 441 8.44 2.21 -6.77
CA ALA A 441 8.95 3.56 -6.53
C ALA A 441 10.47 3.65 -6.70
N LEU A 442 11.23 2.64 -6.28
CA LEU A 442 12.68 2.60 -6.50
C LEU A 442 13.02 2.48 -8.00
N ASP A 443 12.29 1.66 -8.74
CA ASP A 443 12.47 1.47 -10.18
C ASP A 443 12.20 2.79 -10.92
N VAL A 444 11.10 3.49 -10.61
CA VAL A 444 10.80 4.81 -11.20
C VAL A 444 11.88 5.83 -10.85
N LEU A 445 12.42 5.78 -9.62
CA LEU A 445 13.48 6.70 -9.19
C LEU A 445 14.81 6.43 -9.92
N ALA A 446 15.15 5.15 -10.10
CA ALA A 446 16.38 4.70 -10.75
C ALA A 446 16.30 4.73 -12.29
N PHE A 447 15.10 4.84 -12.86
CA PHE A 447 14.90 4.83 -14.29
C PHE A 447 15.47 6.10 -14.94
N ASN A 448 16.43 5.94 -15.85
CA ASN A 448 17.01 7.03 -16.64
C ASN A 448 16.49 6.95 -18.08
N SER A 449 15.56 7.85 -18.42
CA SER A 449 14.94 7.89 -19.76
C SER A 449 15.83 8.51 -20.84
N ASP A 450 16.80 9.35 -20.45
CA ASP A 450 17.69 10.06 -21.36
C ASP A 450 19.12 9.50 -21.30
N ASP A 451 19.44 8.61 -22.23
CA ASP A 451 20.78 8.05 -22.46
C ASP A 451 21.85 9.13 -22.75
N LYS A 452 21.42 10.36 -23.06
CA LYS A 452 22.29 11.49 -23.42
C LYS A 452 22.74 12.35 -22.23
N ASP A 453 22.06 12.26 -21.08
CA ASP A 453 22.33 13.06 -19.87
C ASP A 453 22.49 12.17 -18.61
N THR A 454 23.09 10.99 -18.77
CA THR A 454 23.37 10.05 -17.67
C THR A 454 24.24 10.63 -16.55
N ALA A 455 24.93 11.75 -16.77
CA ALA A 455 25.79 12.42 -15.79
C ALA A 455 25.02 13.32 -14.79
N GLY A 456 23.72 13.58 -14.99
CA GLY A 456 22.99 14.62 -14.25
C GLY A 456 21.95 14.15 -13.22
N ASP A 457 21.45 12.91 -13.30
CA ASP A 457 20.39 12.48 -12.38
C ASP A 457 20.94 12.14 -10.99
N GLN A 458 20.57 12.96 -10.02
CA GLN A 458 20.95 12.82 -8.62
C GLN A 458 19.78 12.34 -7.75
N SER A 459 18.71 11.80 -8.34
CA SER A 459 17.49 11.45 -7.62
C SER A 459 17.70 10.34 -6.56
N CYS A 460 18.39 9.25 -6.91
CA CYS A 460 18.77 8.19 -5.98
C CYS A 460 19.72 8.70 -4.89
N ILE A 461 20.71 9.52 -5.26
CA ILE A 461 21.65 10.15 -4.33
C ILE A 461 20.90 11.04 -3.33
N LYS A 462 19.98 11.87 -3.82
CA LYS A 462 19.16 12.75 -2.98
C LYS A 462 18.30 11.96 -2.01
N LEU A 463 17.68 10.85 -2.44
CA LEU A 463 16.94 9.96 -1.54
C LEU A 463 17.83 9.44 -0.41
N VAL A 464 19.01 8.88 -0.71
CA VAL A 464 19.90 8.29 0.31
C VAL A 464 20.40 9.36 1.29
N VAL A 465 20.75 10.54 0.80
CA VAL A 465 21.16 11.69 1.64
C VAL A 465 20.02 12.15 2.54
N ASP A 466 18.80 12.26 2.02
CA ASP A 466 17.64 12.67 2.83
C ASP A 466 17.32 11.62 3.89
N LEU A 467 17.30 10.34 3.53
CA LEU A 467 17.06 9.25 4.48
C LEU A 467 18.12 9.23 5.60
N SER A 468 19.39 9.41 5.25
CA SER A 468 20.49 9.51 6.22
C SER A 468 20.36 10.74 7.14
N THR A 469 19.95 11.87 6.58
CA THR A 469 19.72 13.10 7.34
C THR A 469 18.57 12.93 8.33
N GLU A 470 17.45 12.36 7.89
CA GLU A 470 16.29 12.05 8.74
C GLU A 470 16.66 11.05 9.85
N LEU A 471 17.41 9.99 9.51
CA LEU A 471 17.88 9.00 10.48
C LEU A 471 18.81 9.63 11.53
N SER A 472 19.73 10.50 11.09
CA SER A 472 20.65 11.22 11.98
C SER A 472 19.91 12.17 12.91
N ASN A 473 18.89 12.86 12.41
CA ASN A 473 18.04 13.73 13.22
C ASN A 473 17.25 12.91 14.25
N LEU A 474 16.67 11.78 13.85
CA LEU A 474 15.93 10.89 14.74
C LEU A 474 16.81 10.30 15.84
N GLY A 475 18.03 9.88 15.50
CA GLY A 475 18.99 9.30 16.44
C GLY A 475 19.50 10.27 17.52
N ARG A 476 19.25 11.58 17.39
CA ARG A 476 19.54 12.56 18.45
C ARG A 476 18.52 12.52 19.59
N PHE A 477 17.31 12.03 19.32
CA PHE A 477 16.18 12.07 20.27
C PHE A 477 15.76 10.68 20.76
N LEU A 478 16.01 9.63 19.98
CA LEU A 478 15.63 8.27 20.30
C LEU A 478 16.86 7.40 20.62
N ASP A 479 16.65 6.48 21.57
CA ASP A 479 17.58 5.41 21.89
C ASP A 479 17.77 4.47 20.67
N PRO A 480 19.00 4.04 20.34
CA PRO A 480 19.24 2.99 19.33
C PRO A 480 18.42 1.70 19.53
N ALA A 481 18.01 1.37 20.76
CA ALA A 481 17.15 0.22 21.03
C ALA A 481 15.65 0.47 20.69
N HIS A 482 15.28 1.68 20.30
CA HIS A 482 13.90 2.07 20.02
C HIS A 482 13.41 1.48 18.69
N SER A 483 12.21 0.89 18.70
CA SER A 483 11.60 0.21 17.53
C SER A 483 11.55 1.08 16.27
N ILE A 484 11.18 2.36 16.42
CA ILE A 484 11.15 3.32 15.31
C ILE A 484 12.53 3.54 14.70
N TRP A 485 13.56 3.74 15.54
CA TRP A 485 14.91 3.95 15.05
C TRP A 485 15.43 2.71 14.32
N GLN A 486 15.22 1.53 14.89
CA GLN A 486 15.60 0.27 14.26
C GLN A 486 14.88 0.07 12.92
N GLY A 487 13.57 0.32 12.86
CA GLY A 487 12.80 0.26 11.61
C GLY A 487 13.34 1.21 10.53
N ARG A 488 13.73 2.43 10.92
CA ARG A 488 14.34 3.43 10.02
C ARG A 488 15.70 2.98 9.51
N VAL A 489 16.53 2.38 10.37
CA VAL A 489 17.84 1.84 9.96
C VAL A 489 17.65 0.71 8.94
N VAL A 490 16.80 -0.28 9.24
CA VAL A 490 16.51 -1.37 8.29
C VAL A 490 16.01 -0.82 6.96
N TYR A 491 15.06 0.12 7.01
CA TYR A 491 14.52 0.74 5.80
C TYR A 491 15.59 1.47 4.98
N PHE A 492 16.44 2.26 5.64
CA PHE A 492 17.57 2.93 4.99
C PHE A 492 18.52 1.93 4.31
N LEU A 493 18.89 0.85 5.02
CA LEU A 493 19.82 -0.16 4.49
C LEU A 493 19.21 -0.89 3.28
N VAL A 494 17.95 -1.33 3.38
CA VAL A 494 17.25 -1.99 2.27
C VAL A 494 17.10 -1.07 1.06
N CYS A 495 16.72 0.20 1.25
CA CYS A 495 16.69 1.17 0.14
C CYS A 495 18.06 1.32 -0.50
N THR A 496 19.11 1.47 0.32
CA THR A 496 20.47 1.72 -0.14
C THR A 496 21.02 0.53 -0.91
N GLU A 497 20.77 -0.69 -0.46
CA GLU A 497 21.14 -1.94 -1.15
C GLU A 497 20.65 -1.93 -2.61
N HIS A 498 19.40 -1.54 -2.83
CA HIS A 498 18.76 -1.59 -4.15
C HIS A 498 19.19 -0.46 -5.09
N VAL A 499 19.64 0.69 -4.55
CA VAL A 499 20.07 1.84 -5.36
C VAL A 499 21.59 2.02 -5.41
N ILE A 500 22.36 1.11 -4.81
CA ILE A 500 23.80 1.27 -4.61
C ILE A 500 24.57 1.52 -5.92
N SER A 501 24.13 0.89 -7.01
CA SER A 501 24.73 1.01 -8.34
C SER A 501 24.57 2.40 -8.96
N GLN A 502 23.60 3.18 -8.47
CA GLN A 502 23.30 4.55 -8.89
C GLN A 502 23.97 5.61 -7.99
N LEU A 503 24.69 5.20 -6.93
CA LEU A 503 25.32 6.13 -6.00
C LEU A 503 26.75 6.47 -6.43
N SER A 504 27.14 7.72 -6.19
CA SER A 504 28.53 8.12 -6.32
C SER A 504 29.36 7.53 -5.19
N GLU A 505 30.65 7.31 -5.46
CA GLU A 505 31.57 6.78 -4.45
C GLU A 505 31.65 7.66 -3.21
N GLN A 506 31.59 8.99 -3.39
CA GLN A 506 31.59 9.92 -2.27
C GLN A 506 30.41 9.67 -1.32
N VAL A 507 29.22 9.45 -1.86
CA VAL A 507 28.02 9.18 -1.06
C VAL A 507 28.11 7.82 -0.38
N MET A 508 28.65 6.80 -1.07
CA MET A 508 28.88 5.50 -0.46
C MET A 508 29.81 5.59 0.76
N ILE A 509 30.90 6.35 0.66
CA ILE A 509 31.90 6.46 1.73
C ILE A 509 31.45 7.39 2.86
N ASP A 510 30.90 8.55 2.53
CA ASP A 510 30.60 9.58 3.53
C ASP A 510 29.24 9.39 4.21
N VAL A 511 28.29 8.77 3.52
CA VAL A 511 26.89 8.69 3.97
C VAL A 511 26.51 7.26 4.34
N VAL A 512 26.75 6.29 3.44
CA VAL A 512 26.28 4.91 3.60
C VAL A 512 27.17 4.14 4.58
N LEU A 513 28.48 4.10 4.31
CA LEU A 513 29.43 3.28 5.05
C LEU A 513 29.46 3.57 6.56
N PRO A 514 29.38 4.83 7.05
CA PRO A 514 29.39 5.10 8.49
C PRO A 514 28.15 4.55 9.23
N ILE A 515 27.03 4.39 8.53
CA ILE A 515 25.82 3.77 9.09
C ILE A 515 25.99 2.25 9.08
N VAL A 516 26.40 1.68 7.95
CA VAL A 516 26.60 0.23 7.78
C VAL A 516 27.60 -0.32 8.80
N GLN A 517 28.77 0.31 8.94
CA GLN A 517 29.84 -0.15 9.84
C GLN A 517 29.42 -0.26 11.30
N ARG A 518 28.47 0.57 11.77
CA ARG A 518 27.96 0.50 13.15
C ARG A 518 27.19 -0.78 13.44
N HIS A 519 26.69 -1.44 12.39
CA HIS A 519 25.75 -2.55 12.51
C HIS A 519 26.29 -3.90 12.03
N LEU A 520 27.47 -3.92 11.40
CA LEU A 520 28.13 -5.14 10.92
C LEU A 520 28.58 -6.12 12.02
N SER A 521 28.54 -5.71 13.29
CA SER A 521 28.87 -6.58 14.43
C SER A 521 27.78 -6.57 15.51
N ASP A 522 26.63 -5.94 15.23
CA ASP A 522 25.54 -5.80 16.21
C ASP A 522 24.50 -6.93 16.04
N ILE A 523 24.72 -8.03 16.74
CA ILE A 523 23.85 -9.22 16.66
C ILE A 523 22.51 -9.00 17.40
N GLN A 524 22.38 -7.96 18.23
CA GLN A 524 21.18 -7.74 19.05
C GLN A 524 19.92 -7.50 18.21
N ASN A 525 20.09 -6.96 17.00
CA ASN A 525 19.03 -6.83 16.03
C ASN A 525 19.41 -7.54 14.74
N ARG A 526 18.97 -8.80 14.63
CA ARG A 526 19.25 -9.67 13.49
C ARG A 526 18.88 -9.04 12.15
N GLU A 527 17.75 -8.33 12.07
CA GLU A 527 17.30 -7.71 10.82
C GLU A 527 18.22 -6.57 10.37
N VAL A 528 18.63 -5.70 11.31
CA VAL A 528 19.56 -4.59 11.03
C VAL A 528 20.93 -5.13 10.66
N TYR A 529 21.40 -6.15 11.38
CA TYR A 529 22.66 -6.85 11.13
C TYR A 529 22.71 -7.44 9.72
N GLU A 530 21.71 -8.24 9.35
CA GLU A 530 21.64 -8.87 8.02
C GLU A 530 21.53 -7.83 6.91
N ALA A 531 20.72 -6.78 7.08
CA ALA A 531 20.61 -5.70 6.10
C ALA A 531 21.94 -4.93 5.92
N ALA A 532 22.72 -4.73 7.00
CA ALA A 532 24.02 -4.08 6.93
C ALA A 532 25.02 -4.91 6.12
N HIS A 533 25.03 -6.23 6.34
CA HIS A 533 25.84 -7.15 5.55
C HIS A 533 25.41 -7.14 4.07
N SER A 534 24.11 -7.18 3.77
CA SER A 534 23.61 -7.10 2.40
C SER A 534 24.08 -5.83 1.67
N VAL A 535 24.03 -4.66 2.33
CA VAL A 535 24.55 -3.41 1.75
C VAL A 535 26.05 -3.49 1.47
N MET A 536 26.86 -4.07 2.36
CA MET A 536 28.30 -4.25 2.09
C MET A 536 28.54 -5.13 0.85
N LEU A 537 27.79 -6.22 0.70
CA LEU A 537 27.91 -7.08 -0.47
C LEU A 537 27.46 -6.36 -1.74
N ALA A 538 26.41 -5.55 -1.66
CA ALA A 538 25.94 -4.73 -2.77
C ALA A 538 26.97 -3.66 -3.17
N ILE A 539 27.68 -3.05 -2.21
CA ILE A 539 28.80 -2.13 -2.47
C ILE A 539 29.90 -2.87 -3.27
N PHE A 540 30.28 -4.07 -2.86
CA PHE A 540 31.30 -4.85 -3.58
C PHE A 540 30.84 -5.26 -4.98
N ALA A 541 29.60 -5.70 -5.15
CA ALA A 541 29.04 -6.07 -6.44
C ALA A 541 28.94 -4.87 -7.41
N ALA A 542 28.62 -3.68 -6.90
CA ALA A 542 28.55 -2.48 -7.72
C ALA A 542 29.92 -2.07 -8.30
N GLN A 543 31.01 -2.36 -7.60
CA GLN A 543 32.38 -2.05 -8.04
C GLN A 543 32.87 -2.98 -9.16
N GLU A 544 32.37 -4.23 -9.19
CA GLU A 544 32.68 -5.21 -10.25
C GLU A 544 32.18 -4.75 -11.62
N ASN A 545 30.97 -4.18 -11.68
CA ASN A 545 30.30 -3.82 -12.93
C ASN A 545 30.80 -2.52 -13.58
N GLN A 546 31.64 -1.73 -12.89
CA GLN A 546 32.18 -0.48 -13.43
C GLN A 546 33.44 -0.76 -14.28
N HIS A 547 33.26 -0.88 -15.61
CA HIS A 547 34.35 -1.10 -16.58
C HIS A 547 35.48 -0.05 -16.46
N PRO A 548 36.76 -0.46 -16.61
CA PRO A 548 37.95 0.39 -16.39
C PRO A 548 38.25 1.39 -17.52
N LEU A 549 37.28 1.75 -18.36
CA LEU A 549 37.53 2.42 -19.66
C LEU A 549 37.75 3.94 -19.59
N THR A 550 37.61 4.57 -18.42
CA THR A 550 37.88 6.01 -18.26
C THR A 550 39.02 6.26 -17.26
N PRO A 551 40.18 6.78 -17.73
CA PRO A 551 41.40 6.93 -16.92
C PRO A 551 41.29 7.96 -15.77
N GLU A 552 40.20 8.73 -15.69
CA GLU A 552 39.91 9.59 -14.53
C GLU A 552 39.34 8.83 -13.32
N HIS A 553 38.73 7.64 -13.51
CA HIS A 553 38.16 6.83 -12.42
C HIS A 553 39.19 5.96 -11.67
N VAL A 554 40.44 5.93 -12.13
CA VAL A 554 41.54 5.19 -11.48
C VAL A 554 41.99 5.88 -10.18
N LYS A 555 41.68 7.16 -9.97
CA LYS A 555 42.24 7.96 -8.87
C LYS A 555 41.50 7.89 -7.53
N LEU A 556 40.32 7.26 -7.44
CA LEU A 556 39.50 7.42 -6.24
C LEU A 556 38.76 6.19 -5.71
N ARG A 557 38.99 4.96 -6.21
CA ARG A 557 38.29 3.76 -5.71
C ARG A 557 38.76 3.33 -4.32
N ARG A 558 38.41 4.06 -3.26
CA ARG A 558 38.74 3.77 -1.85
C ARG A 558 38.03 2.51 -1.32
N THR A 559 37.07 1.96 -2.07
CA THR A 559 36.30 0.76 -1.69
C THR A 559 37.16 -0.49 -1.50
N HIS A 560 38.29 -0.64 -2.22
CA HIS A 560 39.21 -1.77 -2.01
C HIS A 560 39.87 -1.73 -0.62
N LEU A 561 40.02 -0.54 -0.02
CA LEU A 561 40.53 -0.38 1.35
C LEU A 561 39.58 -0.94 2.40
N LEU A 562 38.31 -1.18 2.04
CA LEU A 562 37.32 -1.79 2.92
C LEU A 562 37.47 -3.32 3.01
N VAL A 563 38.14 -3.94 2.04
CA VAL A 563 38.27 -5.40 1.95
C VAL A 563 38.93 -5.98 3.21
N PRO A 564 40.12 -5.50 3.66
CA PRO A 564 40.75 -6.05 4.87
C PRO A 564 39.89 -5.88 6.13
N ALA A 565 39.23 -4.72 6.26
CA ALA A 565 38.35 -4.44 7.40
C ALA A 565 37.13 -5.38 7.41
N TYR A 566 36.55 -5.66 6.24
CA TYR A 566 35.42 -6.57 6.14
C TYR A 566 35.80 -8.05 6.32
N ILE A 567 37.02 -8.46 5.94
CA ILE A 567 37.55 -9.80 6.27
C ILE A 567 37.56 -10.01 7.78
N ASP A 568 38.10 -9.05 8.55
CA ASP A 568 38.15 -9.13 10.01
C ASP A 568 36.73 -9.23 10.62
N ILE A 569 35.77 -8.50 10.07
CA ILE A 569 34.35 -8.60 10.45
C ILE A 569 33.79 -10.00 10.14
N LEU A 570 34.03 -10.57 8.96
CA LEU A 570 33.56 -11.91 8.60
C LEU A 570 34.19 -13.00 9.47
N LEU A 571 35.46 -12.85 9.84
CA LEU A 571 36.14 -13.79 10.74
C LEU A 571 35.52 -13.76 12.13
N ARG A 572 35.27 -12.56 12.69
CA ARG A 572 34.56 -12.41 13.98
C ARG A 572 33.13 -12.94 13.91
N ASN A 573 32.49 -12.78 12.75
CA ASN A 573 31.13 -13.25 12.51
C ASN A 573 31.02 -14.71 12.07
N SER A 574 32.13 -15.47 12.11
CA SER A 574 32.16 -16.92 11.85
C SER A 574 31.85 -17.79 13.07
N GLU A 575 31.67 -17.16 14.23
CA GLU A 575 31.30 -17.84 15.46
C GLU A 575 29.86 -18.38 15.44
N GLN A 576 29.55 -19.30 16.36
CA GLN A 576 28.24 -19.95 16.45
C GLN A 576 27.11 -18.93 16.67
N ASP A 577 25.97 -19.13 16.00
CA ASP A 577 24.77 -18.26 16.00
C ASP A 577 24.88 -16.89 15.28
N GLN A 578 25.98 -16.65 14.55
CA GLN A 578 26.17 -15.44 13.73
C GLN A 578 25.78 -15.67 12.26
N LEU A 579 26.67 -15.43 11.29
CA LEU A 579 26.38 -15.73 9.88
C LEU A 579 26.29 -17.24 9.67
N SER A 580 25.30 -17.69 8.89
CA SER A 580 25.26 -19.08 8.46
C SER A 580 26.46 -19.38 7.57
N THR A 581 26.87 -20.65 7.49
CA THR A 581 27.98 -21.06 6.60
C THR A 581 27.72 -20.63 5.15
N ASP A 582 26.47 -20.69 4.68
CA ASP A 582 26.10 -20.26 3.33
C ASP A 582 26.23 -18.73 3.17
N GLN A 583 25.77 -17.95 4.15
CA GLN A 583 25.92 -16.49 4.16
C GLN A 583 27.40 -16.08 4.18
N LEU A 584 28.23 -16.79 4.95
CA LEU A 584 29.65 -16.53 5.07
C LEU A 584 30.40 -16.86 3.76
N CYS A 585 30.05 -17.99 3.13
CA CYS A 585 30.56 -18.35 1.80
C CYS A 585 30.19 -17.31 0.74
N LEU A 586 28.93 -16.87 0.71
CA LEU A 586 28.47 -15.84 -0.23
C LEU A 586 29.20 -14.51 -0.01
N ALA A 587 29.33 -14.09 1.25
CA ALA A 587 30.02 -12.85 1.60
C ALA A 587 31.50 -12.89 1.23
N PHE A 588 32.17 -14.01 1.52
CA PHE A 588 33.58 -14.22 1.16
C PHE A 588 33.77 -14.26 -0.37
N GLN A 589 32.88 -14.91 -1.11
CA GLN A 589 32.94 -14.93 -2.58
C GLN A 589 32.82 -13.53 -3.19
N ALA A 590 31.86 -12.71 -2.73
CA ALA A 590 31.70 -11.34 -3.19
C ALA A 590 32.94 -10.48 -2.90
N LEU A 591 33.52 -10.66 -1.71
CA LEU A 591 34.75 -9.99 -1.29
C LEU A 591 35.94 -10.36 -2.19
N VAL A 592 36.16 -11.65 -2.45
CA VAL A 592 37.24 -12.13 -3.32
C VAL A 592 37.07 -11.61 -4.75
N ARG A 593 35.84 -11.60 -5.27
CA ARG A 593 35.54 -11.01 -6.60
C ARG A 593 35.90 -9.53 -6.66
N CYS A 594 35.48 -8.75 -5.65
CA CYS A 594 35.83 -7.33 -5.58
C CYS A 594 37.34 -7.10 -5.49
N ALA A 595 38.06 -7.89 -4.67
CA ALA A 595 39.51 -7.78 -4.53
C ALA A 595 40.24 -8.12 -5.85
N SER A 596 39.76 -9.13 -6.59
CA SER A 596 40.35 -9.60 -7.85
C SER A 596 40.19 -8.61 -9.01
N ALA A 597 39.19 -7.71 -8.94
CA ALA A 597 38.90 -6.74 -9.99
C ALA A 597 39.91 -5.57 -10.06
N TYR A 598 40.69 -5.31 -8.99
CA TYR A 598 41.46 -4.06 -8.83
C TYR A 598 42.92 -4.11 -9.29
N GLU A 599 43.51 -5.26 -9.59
CA GLU A 599 44.93 -5.30 -10.06
C GLU A 599 45.03 -5.47 -11.58
N PRO A 600 45.50 -4.46 -12.35
CA PRO A 600 45.77 -4.62 -13.77
C PRO A 600 47.15 -5.25 -13.97
N ASP A 601 47.14 -6.40 -14.67
CA ASP A 601 48.22 -7.04 -15.41
C ASP A 601 49.48 -7.54 -14.67
N LEU A 602 49.75 -8.84 -14.84
CA LEU A 602 50.87 -9.69 -14.40
C LEU A 602 50.89 -10.25 -12.96
N GLU A 603 50.39 -9.57 -11.91
CA GLU A 603 50.35 -10.16 -10.54
C GLU A 603 49.11 -11.05 -10.28
N LYS A 604 48.09 -10.97 -11.16
CA LYS A 604 46.81 -11.68 -11.07
C LYS A 604 46.92 -13.20 -11.00
N GLN A 605 47.78 -13.82 -11.80
CA GLN A 605 47.92 -15.28 -11.79
C GLN A 605 48.56 -15.76 -10.49
N ASP A 606 49.55 -15.06 -9.98
CA ASP A 606 50.26 -15.44 -8.75
C ASP A 606 49.41 -15.21 -7.50
N GLN A 607 48.60 -14.14 -7.43
CA GLN A 607 47.72 -13.90 -6.30
C GLN A 607 46.48 -14.81 -6.29
N ILE A 608 45.85 -15.05 -7.45
CA ILE A 608 44.77 -16.03 -7.58
C ILE A 608 45.29 -17.42 -7.23
N LEU A 609 46.48 -17.78 -7.74
CA LEU A 609 47.15 -19.03 -7.37
C LEU A 609 47.42 -19.07 -5.85
N ARG A 610 47.88 -18.00 -5.21
CA ARG A 610 48.09 -17.96 -3.74
C ARG A 610 46.81 -18.14 -2.95
N LEU A 611 45.70 -17.53 -3.36
CA LEU A 611 44.40 -17.71 -2.72
C LEU A 611 43.88 -19.13 -2.92
N GLN A 612 44.03 -19.70 -4.11
CA GLN A 612 43.68 -21.10 -4.40
C GLN A 612 44.58 -22.07 -3.63
N LEU A 613 45.86 -21.79 -3.49
CA LEU A 613 46.79 -22.53 -2.64
C LEU A 613 46.44 -22.40 -1.14
N SER A 614 45.87 -21.27 -0.73
CA SER A 614 45.37 -21.07 0.65
C SER A 614 44.06 -21.84 0.90
N LEU A 615 43.19 -21.95 -0.10
CA LEU A 615 42.04 -22.84 -0.06
C LEU A 615 42.48 -24.30 0.02
N VAL A 616 43.50 -24.67 -0.74
CA VAL A 616 44.12 -26.01 -0.68
C VAL A 616 44.71 -26.28 0.70
N SER A 617 45.45 -25.34 1.30
CA SER A 617 46.03 -25.54 2.62
C SER A 617 44.98 -25.65 3.74
N ALA A 618 43.76 -25.14 3.52
CA ALA A 618 42.66 -25.30 4.45
C ALA A 618 42.12 -26.75 4.53
N ILE A 619 42.43 -27.62 3.55
CA ILE A 619 42.00 -29.04 3.56
C ILE A 619 42.39 -29.74 4.87
N SER A 620 43.58 -29.47 5.39
CA SER A 620 44.09 -30.11 6.62
C SER A 620 43.45 -29.60 7.91
N ALA A 621 42.79 -28.44 7.87
CA ALA A 621 42.12 -27.82 9.02
C ALA A 621 40.63 -28.21 9.12
N VAL A 622 40.08 -28.91 8.13
CA VAL A 622 38.66 -29.20 8.01
C VAL A 622 38.31 -30.53 8.71
N SER A 623 37.22 -30.53 9.50
CA SER A 623 36.75 -31.77 10.14
C SER A 623 36.36 -32.85 9.11
N THR A 624 36.48 -34.14 9.49
CA THR A 624 36.18 -35.29 8.63
C THR A 624 34.81 -35.20 7.93
N SER A 625 33.82 -34.59 8.61
CA SER A 625 32.45 -34.42 8.09
C SER A 625 32.31 -33.42 6.94
N LYS A 626 33.26 -32.49 6.80
CA LYS A 626 33.26 -31.41 5.80
C LYS A 626 34.36 -31.59 4.74
N LEU A 627 35.20 -32.63 4.89
CA LEU A 627 36.34 -32.89 4.03
C LEU A 627 35.95 -33.12 2.56
N LEU A 628 34.97 -33.99 2.29
CA LEU A 628 34.53 -34.29 0.91
C LEU A 628 33.96 -33.07 0.16
N PRO A 629 33.07 -32.25 0.77
CA PRO A 629 32.63 -30.99 0.15
C PRO A 629 33.77 -30.03 -0.19
N VAL A 630 34.72 -29.84 0.73
CA VAL A 630 35.86 -28.94 0.51
C VAL A 630 36.76 -29.45 -0.61
N LEU A 631 37.01 -30.76 -0.66
CA LEU A 631 37.74 -31.39 -1.77
C LEU A 631 37.03 -31.19 -3.11
N GLY A 632 35.69 -31.24 -3.14
CA GLY A 632 34.89 -30.91 -4.32
C GLY A 632 35.12 -29.49 -4.82
N VAL A 633 35.08 -28.49 -3.92
CA VAL A 633 35.35 -27.09 -4.28
C VAL A 633 36.78 -26.92 -4.80
N VAL A 634 37.76 -27.57 -4.17
CA VAL A 634 39.16 -27.54 -4.62
C VAL A 634 39.30 -28.15 -6.01
N TYR A 635 38.60 -29.24 -6.31
CA TYR A 635 38.61 -29.84 -7.65
C TYR A 635 38.00 -28.94 -8.72
N ASP A 636 36.88 -28.29 -8.43
CA ASP A 636 36.27 -27.34 -9.35
C ASP A 636 37.23 -26.19 -9.68
N GLN A 637 38.00 -25.72 -8.67
CA GLN A 637 39.05 -24.72 -8.89
C GLN A 637 40.24 -25.25 -9.71
N ILE A 638 40.65 -26.50 -9.51
CA ILE A 638 41.71 -27.15 -10.29
C ILE A 638 41.31 -27.23 -11.76
N ILE A 639 40.06 -27.62 -12.08
CA ILE A 639 39.60 -27.71 -13.47
C ILE A 639 39.42 -26.33 -14.10
N ALA A 640 38.89 -25.36 -13.35
CA ALA A 640 38.59 -24.03 -13.87
C ALA A 640 39.85 -23.23 -14.25
N ASN A 641 41.02 -23.57 -13.70
CA ASN A 641 42.25 -22.79 -13.87
C ASN A 641 43.34 -23.51 -14.70
N SER A 642 43.13 -23.59 -16.01
CA SER A 642 44.04 -24.29 -16.94
C SER A 642 45.49 -23.82 -16.91
N GLY A 643 45.74 -22.54 -16.57
CA GLY A 643 47.09 -21.98 -16.47
C GLY A 643 47.88 -22.41 -15.23
N SER A 644 47.22 -22.93 -14.19
CA SER A 644 47.86 -23.32 -12.93
C SER A 644 47.37 -24.65 -12.33
N GLN A 645 46.58 -25.39 -13.11
CA GLN A 645 46.01 -26.69 -12.78
C GLN A 645 47.04 -27.67 -12.21
N GLY A 646 48.23 -27.75 -12.82
CA GLY A 646 49.31 -28.63 -12.36
C GLY A 646 49.82 -28.27 -10.97
N THR A 647 50.02 -26.97 -10.69
CA THR A 647 50.50 -26.48 -9.40
C THR A 647 49.48 -26.69 -8.29
N LEU A 648 48.19 -26.47 -8.58
CA LEU A 648 47.11 -26.67 -7.62
C LEU A 648 46.84 -28.15 -7.34
N ALA A 649 46.88 -28.99 -8.37
CA ALA A 649 46.73 -30.43 -8.22
C ALA A 649 47.87 -31.03 -7.38
N GLU A 650 49.11 -30.59 -7.63
CA GLU A 650 50.28 -31.02 -6.86
C GLU A 650 50.18 -30.55 -5.40
N ALA A 651 49.78 -29.31 -5.16
CA ALA A 651 49.58 -28.79 -3.81
C ALA A 651 48.45 -29.52 -3.06
N ALA A 652 47.33 -29.80 -3.72
CA ALA A 652 46.20 -30.53 -3.14
C ALA A 652 46.60 -31.96 -2.78
N TYR A 653 47.31 -32.65 -3.68
CA TYR A 653 47.84 -33.99 -3.41
C TYR A 653 48.80 -33.99 -2.21
N ARG A 654 49.71 -33.01 -2.16
CA ARG A 654 50.68 -32.87 -1.07
C ARG A 654 49.97 -32.63 0.27
N GLU A 655 49.01 -31.73 0.31
CA GLU A 655 48.25 -31.45 1.54
C GLU A 655 47.49 -32.70 2.04
N ILE A 656 46.90 -33.48 1.12
CA ILE A 656 46.20 -34.74 1.42
C ILE A 656 47.16 -35.80 1.99
N VAL A 657 48.33 -35.97 1.36
CA VAL A 657 49.29 -37.03 1.72
C VAL A 657 50.11 -36.68 2.95
N GLU A 658 50.47 -35.42 3.13
CA GLU A 658 51.44 -35.01 4.15
C GLU A 658 50.78 -34.48 5.43
N ARG A 659 49.59 -33.87 5.34
CA ARG A 659 49.03 -33.08 6.44
C ARG A 659 47.69 -33.56 7.01
N LEU A 660 47.01 -34.49 6.35
CA LEU A 660 45.83 -35.13 6.91
C LEU A 660 46.18 -36.26 7.89
N GLY A 661 45.38 -36.39 8.95
CA GLY A 661 45.38 -37.55 9.83
C GLY A 661 44.94 -38.82 9.11
N ASP A 662 45.31 -40.00 9.63
CA ASP A 662 45.16 -41.29 8.93
C ASP A 662 43.71 -41.57 8.47
N ARG A 663 42.72 -41.15 9.26
CA ARG A 663 41.30 -41.34 8.96
C ARG A 663 40.83 -40.44 7.81
N GLU A 664 41.16 -39.15 7.87
CA GLU A 664 40.84 -38.16 6.85
C GLU A 664 41.58 -38.48 5.54
N LYS A 665 42.83 -38.94 5.65
CA LYS A 665 43.69 -39.29 4.53
C LYS A 665 43.12 -40.44 3.71
N ASP A 666 42.60 -41.51 4.33
CA ASP A 666 41.96 -42.61 3.60
C ASP A 666 40.74 -42.13 2.77
N ILE A 667 39.92 -41.25 3.35
CA ILE A 667 38.76 -40.66 2.67
C ILE A 667 39.21 -39.78 1.49
N ALA A 668 40.18 -38.89 1.74
CA ALA A 668 40.68 -37.96 0.74
C ALA A 668 41.44 -38.66 -0.40
N LEU A 669 42.20 -39.73 -0.12
CA LEU A 669 42.92 -40.50 -1.13
C LEU A 669 41.97 -41.29 -2.03
N ARG A 670 40.89 -41.87 -1.49
CA ARG A 670 39.86 -42.52 -2.32
C ARG A 670 39.20 -41.53 -3.26
N TRP A 671 38.87 -40.35 -2.74
CA TRP A 671 38.36 -39.26 -3.56
C TRP A 671 39.37 -38.84 -4.65
N TRP A 672 40.64 -38.64 -4.27
CA TRP A 672 41.71 -38.27 -5.20
C TRP A 672 41.87 -39.28 -6.34
N MET A 673 41.85 -40.59 -6.03
CA MET A 673 41.98 -41.65 -7.03
C MET A 673 40.82 -41.67 -8.04
N ASN A 674 39.60 -41.32 -7.60
CA ASN A 674 38.44 -41.21 -8.49
C ASN A 674 38.52 -40.00 -9.42
N VAL A 675 39.18 -38.93 -8.98
CA VAL A 675 39.20 -37.64 -9.67
C VAL A 675 40.46 -37.47 -10.54
N LYS A 676 41.56 -38.13 -10.18
CA LYS A 676 42.86 -38.08 -10.88
C LYS A 676 42.78 -38.45 -12.35
N SER A 677 41.90 -39.39 -12.73
CA SER A 677 41.68 -39.77 -14.13
C SER A 677 41.21 -38.59 -15.00
N ASN A 678 40.49 -37.63 -14.40
CA ASN A 678 39.96 -36.47 -15.11
C ASN A 678 40.98 -35.32 -15.15
N VAL A 679 41.86 -35.23 -14.15
CA VAL A 679 42.90 -34.19 -14.07
C VAL A 679 44.07 -34.50 -15.01
N GLY A 680 44.39 -35.78 -15.24
CA GLY A 680 45.51 -36.21 -16.11
C GLY A 680 45.16 -36.47 -17.58
N ALA A 681 43.90 -36.29 -17.99
CA ALA A 681 43.42 -36.51 -19.36
C ALA A 681 43.27 -35.21 -20.19
N LEU A 682 43.65 -34.06 -19.62
CA LEU A 682 43.75 -32.73 -20.22
C LEU A 682 45.23 -32.30 -20.19
#